data_AF-A0A816Z2U1-F1
#
_entry.id   AF-A0A816Z2U1-F1
#
_cell.length_a   1.000
_cell.length_b   1.000
_cell.length_c   1.000
_cell.angle_alpha   90.00
_cell.angle_beta   90.00
_cell.angle_gamma   90.00
#
_symmetry.space_group_name_H-M   'P 1'
#
loop_
_entity.id
_entity.type
_entity.pdbx_description
1 polymer ?
#
loop_
_entity_poly.entity_id
_entity_poly.type
_entity_poly.pdbx_seq_one_letter_code
_entity_poly.pdbx_strand_id
1 'polypeptide(L)'
;MTFAEAEFKFESLKQFHSGFGFYSEDTTGVIPKVEYDSSTNSFIGFATPIVDGIPPKKCYQAHKFDDLRTIYDSNEMAPLLNVHMFQSISTEDAVANFPKPFLLSAYGVTNKFTTMDILRRWMYIFENCLDKGVRVIGFSTDADNKYVSAMRLAGNFFASLPNFKLDRHSHAFRINIPKDWTWFYLNTNQLFLFFQDPVHIVTKWRNRLLSSTADLCLGNDNISMVHIENLINDNTYTKLDHSLTKSDTNPKDRQNYKSCIKLISDDVLNLLYDNVDTKGTFVYLTLLKMIVKAYIDKSTNIGERKSVLKIQKQRIRNFEALTILICFGIESAWCVVFVCRLWWTWLEKTSTRNSSKTGQITGDRKNEINKFFITRPAYISVELNAHNLLYLVLLVKQQDLPKQTLLNIHLFSSQPCESLFRDARSLSSAFSTNINFTVKNFIGRAQKLSILNQMKYNQSKKDLRFPIHHKQKHQHSSTSIDQLNEIDNQIGYTTICDTLNQFNINGLNDVSQYVFDILKKNSRLINYSFRTENDIAEEFGLDEENDDNDVDTYAPDQLIDEFLFDCQNDTMSDDEEDILNTLKSNFNGIRILDNINPELKRSYFKVKMNESIKYVHKQSACWLLSNNITKLSNGRLSRVMQQTTNNN
;
A
#
# COMPACT_ATOMS: atom_id res chain seq x y z
N MET A 1 7.41 -18.90 20.17
CA MET A 1 7.99 -17.57 19.86
C MET A 1 6.85 -16.57 19.98
N THR A 2 6.89 -15.69 20.99
CA THR A 2 5.88 -14.63 21.20
C THR A 2 6.29 -13.41 20.39
N PHE A 3 5.39 -12.89 19.55
CA PHE A 3 5.59 -11.68 18.76
C PHE A 3 4.98 -10.50 19.51
N ALA A 4 5.81 -9.55 19.95
CA ALA A 4 5.34 -8.35 20.65
C ALA A 4 5.03 -7.21 19.66
N GLU A 5 4.19 -6.27 20.10
CA GLU A 5 3.96 -5.03 19.36
C GLU A 5 5.28 -4.25 19.16
N ALA A 6 5.45 -3.64 17.99
CA ALA A 6 6.62 -2.85 17.59
C ALA A 6 7.95 -3.66 17.55
N GLU A 7 7.90 -4.98 17.71
CA GLU A 7 9.07 -5.82 17.63
C GLU A 7 9.45 -6.16 16.18
N PHE A 8 10.61 -5.68 15.74
CA PHE A 8 11.24 -6.13 14.50
C PHE A 8 12.00 -7.45 14.71
N LYS A 9 11.58 -8.51 14.01
CA LYS A 9 12.15 -9.87 14.12
C LYS A 9 13.33 -10.12 13.17
N PHE A 10 14.35 -9.25 13.20
CA PHE A 10 15.53 -9.39 12.32
C PHE A 10 16.28 -10.71 12.54
N GLU A 11 16.35 -11.22 13.78
CA GLU A 11 17.00 -12.51 14.07
C GLU A 11 16.37 -13.69 13.33
N SER A 12 15.06 -13.62 13.06
CA SER A 12 14.38 -14.65 12.28
C SER A 12 14.78 -14.64 10.80
N LEU A 13 15.45 -13.58 10.31
CA LEU A 13 15.86 -13.49 8.91
C LEU A 13 17.02 -14.43 8.56
N LYS A 14 17.80 -14.88 9.55
CA LYS A 14 18.89 -15.87 9.37
C LYS A 14 18.43 -17.17 8.72
N GLN A 15 17.14 -17.49 8.81
CA GLN A 15 16.58 -18.69 8.16
C GLN A 15 16.46 -18.55 6.63
N PHE A 16 16.45 -17.31 6.11
CA PHE A 16 16.38 -17.04 4.68
C PHE A 16 17.80 -17.00 4.13
N HIS A 17 18.19 -18.10 3.48
CA HIS A 17 19.52 -18.28 2.89
C HIS A 17 19.71 -17.46 1.61
N SER A 18 18.63 -16.85 1.11
CA SER A 18 18.69 -15.85 0.05
C SER A 18 19.38 -14.61 0.60
N GLY A 19 20.61 -14.33 0.16
CA GLY A 19 21.30 -13.08 0.51
C GLY A 19 20.55 -11.81 0.12
N PHE A 20 19.37 -11.90 -0.51
CA PHE A 20 18.52 -10.79 -0.89
C PHE A 20 17.08 -10.90 -0.37
N GLY A 21 16.46 -9.75 -0.13
CA GLY A 21 15.03 -9.65 0.18
C GLY A 21 14.41 -8.34 -0.28
N PHE A 22 13.09 -8.30 -0.31
CA PHE A 22 12.29 -7.13 -0.66
C PHE A 22 11.27 -6.86 0.44
N TYR A 23 10.96 -5.60 0.68
CA TYR A 23 10.17 -5.19 1.82
C TYR A 23 8.86 -4.55 1.41
N SER A 24 7.79 -4.86 2.12
CA SER A 24 6.47 -4.26 1.90
C SER A 24 5.95 -3.64 3.19
N GLU A 25 5.42 -2.43 3.09
CA GLU A 25 4.84 -1.69 4.21
C GLU A 25 3.43 -1.22 3.83
N ASP A 26 2.47 -1.40 4.74
CA ASP A 26 1.08 -0.98 4.54
C ASP A 26 0.34 -0.81 5.88
N THR A 27 -0.73 -0.02 5.87
CA THR A 27 -1.56 0.25 7.04
C THR A 27 -2.98 -0.28 6.88
N THR A 28 -3.65 -0.59 7.99
CA THR A 28 -5.05 -0.99 7.95
C THR A 28 -5.83 -0.51 9.18
N GLY A 29 -7.12 -0.23 8.99
CA GLY A 29 -8.01 0.18 10.08
C GLY A 29 -8.20 -0.90 11.14
N VAL A 30 -8.17 -0.49 12.41
CA VAL A 30 -8.39 -1.35 13.58
C VAL A 30 -9.40 -0.75 14.53
N ILE A 31 -9.97 -1.57 15.41
CA ILE A 31 -10.84 -1.09 16.49
C ILE A 31 -9.95 -0.39 17.53
N PRO A 32 -10.14 0.92 17.79
CA PRO A 32 -9.40 1.64 18.83
C PRO A 32 -9.78 1.07 20.19
N LYS A 33 -8.87 0.32 20.81
CA LYS A 33 -9.08 -0.30 22.12
C LYS A 33 -7.77 -0.66 22.77
N VAL A 34 -7.61 -0.27 24.04
CA VAL A 34 -6.46 -0.62 24.87
C VAL A 34 -6.71 -1.94 25.59
N GLU A 35 -5.73 -2.84 25.52
CA GLU A 35 -5.79 -4.17 26.13
C GLU A 35 -4.45 -4.51 26.81
N TYR A 36 -4.52 -5.16 27.98
CA TYR A 36 -3.32 -5.55 28.72
C TYR A 36 -2.76 -6.86 28.20
N ASP A 37 -1.48 -6.91 27.84
CA ASP A 37 -0.76 -8.13 27.49
C ASP A 37 0.11 -8.60 28.66
N SER A 38 -0.26 -9.73 29.25
CA SER A 38 0.46 -10.33 30.36
C SER A 38 1.83 -10.88 29.97
N SER A 39 2.04 -11.25 28.70
CA SER A 39 3.31 -11.83 28.24
C SER A 39 4.44 -10.81 28.21
N THR A 40 4.11 -9.56 27.88
CA THR A 40 5.05 -8.44 27.78
C THR A 40 4.92 -7.46 28.96
N ASN A 41 3.91 -7.65 29.81
CA ASN A 41 3.49 -6.73 30.87
C ASN A 41 3.34 -5.29 30.34
N SER A 42 2.69 -5.13 29.19
CA SER A 42 2.44 -3.83 28.56
C SER A 42 0.99 -3.68 28.11
N PHE A 43 0.58 -2.44 27.87
CA PHE A 43 -0.72 -2.07 27.34
C PHE A 43 -0.62 -1.86 25.83
N ILE A 44 -1.41 -2.60 25.08
CA ILE A 44 -1.42 -2.63 23.61
C ILE A 44 -2.67 -1.90 23.11
N GLY A 45 -2.53 -1.13 22.02
CA GLY A 45 -3.66 -0.45 21.37
C GLY A 45 -3.67 1.08 21.46
N PHE A 46 -2.68 1.65 22.15
CA PHE A 46 -2.31 3.06 21.98
C PHE A 46 -1.55 3.25 20.67
N ALA A 47 -1.60 4.45 20.11
CA ALA A 47 -0.76 4.82 18.98
C ALA A 47 0.69 4.89 19.43
N THR A 48 1.51 3.95 18.99
CA THR A 48 2.91 3.87 19.42
C THR A 48 3.67 5.08 18.86
N PRO A 49 4.36 5.87 19.72
CA PRO A 49 5.10 7.04 19.26
C PRO A 49 6.21 6.60 18.30
N ILE A 50 6.44 7.38 17.25
CA ILE A 50 7.49 7.12 16.28
C ILE A 50 8.66 8.05 16.61
N VAL A 51 9.78 7.46 17.05
CA VAL A 51 11.01 8.20 17.38
C VAL A 51 12.04 7.86 16.32
N ASP A 52 12.44 8.85 15.53
CA ASP A 52 13.35 8.67 14.40
C ASP A 52 12.89 7.58 13.42
N GLY A 53 11.59 7.55 13.09
CA GLY A 53 11.01 6.52 12.23
C GLY A 53 10.72 5.18 12.90
N ILE A 54 11.21 4.93 14.12
CA ILE A 54 11.11 3.62 14.77
C ILE A 54 10.17 3.66 15.98
N PRO A 55 9.22 2.72 16.08
CA PRO A 55 8.40 2.57 17.28
C PRO A 55 9.20 1.91 18.41
N PRO A 56 9.20 2.45 19.65
CA PRO A 56 9.82 1.79 20.78
C PRO A 56 9.03 0.55 21.20
N LYS A 57 9.75 -0.54 21.49
CA LYS A 57 9.15 -1.77 22.01
C LYS A 57 8.62 -1.55 23.42
N LYS A 58 7.47 -2.15 23.74
CA LYS A 58 6.87 -2.13 25.09
C LYS A 58 6.73 -0.71 25.64
N CYS A 59 6.33 0.24 24.79
CA CYS A 59 6.24 1.67 25.13
C CYS A 59 5.38 1.94 26.37
N TYR A 60 4.27 1.22 26.51
CA TYR A 60 3.29 1.47 27.55
C TYR A 60 3.35 0.38 28.61
N GLN A 61 4.14 0.62 29.66
CA GLN A 61 4.18 -0.20 30.86
C GLN A 61 3.78 0.65 32.06
N ALA A 62 2.93 0.08 32.91
CA ALA A 62 2.54 0.72 34.16
C ALA A 62 2.70 -0.28 35.30
N HIS A 63 3.35 0.17 36.37
CA HIS A 63 3.49 -0.57 37.62
C HIS A 63 2.46 -0.10 38.65
N LYS A 64 2.03 1.17 38.56
CA LYS A 64 0.96 1.76 39.38
C LYS A 64 -0.26 2.07 38.52
N PHE A 65 -1.42 2.11 39.17
CA PHE A 65 -2.68 2.44 38.49
C PHE A 65 -2.69 3.89 37.97
N ASP A 66 -2.09 4.82 38.73
CA ASP A 66 -2.00 6.22 38.30
C ASP A 66 -1.09 6.40 37.07
N ASP A 67 0.00 5.63 36.95
CA ASP A 67 0.82 5.63 35.73
C ASP A 67 -0.03 5.23 34.51
N LEU A 68 -0.88 4.20 34.66
CA LEU A 68 -1.80 3.79 33.60
C LEU A 68 -2.81 4.90 33.27
N ARG A 69 -3.36 5.59 34.27
CA ARG A 69 -4.27 6.72 34.05
C ARG A 69 -3.58 7.84 33.29
N THR A 70 -2.37 8.24 33.71
CA THR A 70 -1.57 9.25 32.99
C THR A 70 -1.27 8.84 31.55
N ILE A 71 -0.92 7.58 31.31
CA ILE A 71 -0.73 7.05 29.96
C ILE A 71 -2.03 7.17 29.15
N TYR A 72 -3.16 6.77 29.74
CA TYR A 72 -4.46 6.77 29.07
C TYR A 72 -4.92 8.19 28.69
N ASP A 73 -4.72 9.16 29.58
CA ASP A 73 -5.14 10.55 29.38
C ASP A 73 -4.22 11.29 28.38
N SER A 74 -2.95 10.88 28.28
CA SER A 74 -1.94 11.57 27.47
C SER A 74 -1.75 10.98 26.07
N ASN A 75 -2.28 9.78 25.79
CA ASN A 75 -2.05 9.06 24.53
C ASN A 75 -3.35 8.73 23.81
N GLU A 76 -3.33 8.92 22.49
CA GLU A 76 -4.43 8.51 21.64
C GLU A 76 -4.42 7.00 21.39
N MET A 77 -5.60 6.40 21.26
CA MET A 77 -5.74 5.02 20.80
C MET A 77 -5.40 4.93 19.32
N ALA A 78 -4.80 3.82 18.90
CA ALA A 78 -4.44 3.60 17.51
C ALA A 78 -5.69 3.33 16.64
N PRO A 79 -6.02 4.21 15.67
CA PRO A 79 -7.04 3.90 14.66
C PRO A 79 -6.50 2.99 13.56
N LEU A 80 -5.17 2.95 13.38
CA LEU A 80 -4.50 2.22 12.32
C LEU A 80 -3.46 1.26 12.88
N LEU A 81 -3.21 0.20 12.13
CA LEU A 81 -2.15 -0.75 12.38
C LEU A 81 -1.19 -0.73 11.18
N ASN A 82 0.07 -0.42 11.43
CA ASN A 82 1.12 -0.49 10.42
C ASN A 82 1.76 -1.88 10.43
N VAL A 83 1.96 -2.46 9.25
CA VAL A 83 2.51 -3.80 9.06
C VAL A 83 3.66 -3.80 8.08
N HIS A 84 4.62 -4.65 8.42
CA HIS A 84 5.95 -4.69 7.85
C HIS A 84 6.25 -6.13 7.41
N MET A 85 6.29 -6.37 6.10
CA MET A 85 6.46 -7.70 5.51
C MET A 85 7.79 -7.81 4.78
N PHE A 86 8.45 -8.96 4.93
CA PHE A 86 9.70 -9.30 4.25
C PHE A 86 9.47 -10.45 3.27
N GLN A 87 9.80 -10.25 2.00
CA GLN A 87 9.78 -11.26 0.95
C GLN A 87 11.22 -11.66 0.61
N SER A 88 11.59 -12.91 0.88
CA SER A 88 12.89 -13.45 0.46
C SER A 88 12.89 -13.69 -1.06
N ILE A 89 14.00 -13.34 -1.71
CA ILE A 89 14.20 -13.54 -3.15
C ILE A 89 15.18 -14.69 -3.34
N SER A 90 14.65 -15.87 -3.66
CA SER A 90 15.48 -17.05 -3.89
C SER A 90 16.47 -16.83 -5.04
N THR A 91 17.71 -17.25 -4.82
CA THR A 91 18.74 -17.39 -5.85
C THR A 91 18.68 -18.75 -6.54
N GLU A 92 17.87 -19.69 -6.03
CA GLU A 92 17.73 -21.04 -6.58
C GLU A 92 16.70 -21.05 -7.72
N ASP A 93 16.99 -21.80 -8.79
CA ASP A 93 16.15 -21.91 -10.00
C ASP A 93 14.83 -22.69 -9.78
N ALA A 94 14.61 -23.25 -8.59
CA ALA A 94 13.38 -23.96 -8.26
C ALA A 94 12.23 -22.99 -7.97
N VAL A 95 11.55 -22.57 -9.05
CA VAL A 95 10.34 -21.70 -9.06
C VAL A 95 9.23 -22.18 -8.09
N ALA A 96 9.25 -23.44 -7.68
CA ALA A 96 8.15 -24.08 -6.96
C ALA A 96 8.07 -23.79 -5.44
N ASN A 97 9.10 -23.23 -4.79
CA ASN A 97 9.12 -23.10 -3.33
C ASN A 97 9.66 -21.74 -2.84
N PHE A 98 9.07 -20.64 -3.31
CA PHE A 98 9.34 -19.34 -2.69
C PHE A 98 8.83 -19.35 -1.24
N PRO A 99 9.65 -18.96 -0.26
CA PRO A 99 9.18 -18.77 1.09
C PRO A 99 8.11 -17.69 1.08
N LYS A 100 6.99 -17.97 1.76
CA LYS A 100 5.91 -17.00 1.93
C LYS A 100 6.46 -15.72 2.60
N PRO A 101 5.86 -14.55 2.31
CA PRO A 101 6.18 -13.32 3.02
C PRO A 101 6.18 -13.53 4.53
N PHE A 102 7.22 -13.01 5.19
CA PHE A 102 7.41 -13.07 6.62
C PHE A 102 7.01 -11.75 7.27
N LEU A 103 6.13 -11.80 8.27
CA LEU A 103 5.80 -10.64 9.07
C LEU A 103 7.02 -10.23 9.91
N LEU A 104 7.63 -9.09 9.60
CA LEU A 104 8.78 -8.56 10.34
C LEU A 104 8.35 -7.79 11.59
N SER A 105 7.38 -6.88 11.47
CA SER A 105 6.89 -6.03 12.57
C SER A 105 5.42 -5.63 12.37
N ALA A 106 4.74 -5.27 13.45
CA ALA A 106 3.38 -4.74 13.45
C ALA A 106 3.15 -3.88 14.69
N TYR A 107 2.50 -2.73 14.53
CA TYR A 107 2.25 -1.81 15.64
C TYR A 107 1.12 -0.82 15.35
N GLY A 108 0.43 -0.39 16.40
CA GLY A 108 -0.60 0.65 16.32
C GLY A 108 0.01 2.01 16.03
N VAL A 109 -0.58 2.76 15.09
CA VAL A 109 -0.12 4.09 14.68
C VAL A 109 -1.31 5.02 14.42
N THR A 110 -1.00 6.30 14.29
CA THR A 110 -1.86 7.30 13.63
C THR A 110 -1.23 7.73 12.31
N ASN A 111 -1.94 8.55 11.55
CA ASN A 111 -1.42 9.14 10.31
C ASN A 111 -0.44 10.31 10.55
N LYS A 112 0.10 10.50 11.76
CA LYS A 112 0.95 11.66 12.10
C LYS A 112 2.45 11.50 11.78
N PHE A 113 2.89 10.36 11.25
CA PHE A 113 4.29 10.18 10.88
C PHE A 113 4.66 10.97 9.61
N THR A 114 5.91 11.38 9.53
CA THR A 114 6.43 12.23 8.45
C THR A 114 7.14 11.43 7.36
N THR A 115 7.41 12.09 6.22
CA THR A 115 8.28 11.57 5.17
C THR A 115 9.68 11.20 5.69
N MET A 116 10.22 11.96 6.65
CA MET A 116 11.53 11.69 7.24
C MET A 116 11.51 10.46 8.16
N ASP A 117 10.41 10.23 8.88
CA ASP A 117 10.22 9.02 9.68
C ASP A 117 10.25 7.77 8.80
N ILE A 118 9.58 7.81 7.64
CA ILE A 118 9.62 6.72 6.65
C ILE A 118 11.06 6.43 6.21
N LEU A 119 11.82 7.45 5.83
CA LEU A 119 13.20 7.29 5.36
C LEU A 119 14.13 6.73 6.45
N ARG A 120 14.05 7.27 7.67
CA ARG A 120 14.83 6.77 8.81
C ARG A 120 14.50 5.33 9.12
N ARG A 121 13.21 4.96 9.04
CA ARG A 121 12.74 3.59 9.23
C ARG A 121 13.28 2.63 8.17
N TRP A 122 13.22 3.00 6.90
CA TRP A 122 13.79 2.19 5.81
C TRP A 122 15.30 1.99 6.01
N MET A 123 16.02 3.01 6.48
CA MET A 123 17.44 2.90 6.84
C MET A 123 17.71 1.97 7.99
N TYR A 124 16.98 2.12 9.08
CA TYR A 124 17.09 1.19 10.20
C TYR A 124 16.82 -0.25 9.77
N ILE A 125 15.77 -0.51 8.98
CA ILE A 125 15.44 -1.85 8.46
C ILE A 125 16.57 -2.39 7.58
N PHE A 126 17.08 -1.56 6.66
CA PHE A 126 18.17 -1.91 5.76
C PHE A 126 19.43 -2.34 6.52
N GLU A 127 19.94 -1.51 7.43
CA GLU A 127 21.16 -1.80 8.20
C GLU A 127 20.99 -3.05 9.05
N ASN A 128 19.86 -3.18 9.76
CA ASN A 128 19.61 -4.35 10.60
C ASN A 128 19.46 -5.65 9.80
N CYS A 129 18.98 -5.60 8.56
CA CYS A 129 18.94 -6.78 7.69
C CYS A 129 20.33 -7.11 7.17
N LEU A 130 21.10 -6.10 6.79
CA LEU A 130 22.46 -6.25 6.30
C LEU A 130 23.37 -6.89 7.36
N ASP A 131 23.24 -6.47 8.63
CA ASP A 131 23.91 -7.08 9.79
C ASP A 131 23.59 -8.56 9.99
N LYS A 132 22.48 -9.06 9.42
CA LYS A 132 22.09 -10.48 9.44
C LYS A 132 22.45 -11.20 8.14
N GLY A 133 23.22 -10.57 7.25
CA GLY A 133 23.65 -11.11 5.97
C GLY A 133 22.57 -11.08 4.89
N VAL A 134 21.52 -10.27 5.07
CA VAL A 134 20.41 -10.14 4.11
C VAL A 134 20.40 -8.74 3.52
N ARG A 135 20.62 -8.65 2.21
CA ARG A 135 20.56 -7.40 1.47
C ARG A 135 19.14 -7.07 1.02
N VAL A 136 18.57 -6.00 1.55
CA VAL A 136 17.31 -5.43 1.04
C VAL A 136 17.54 -4.81 -0.35
N ILE A 137 16.80 -5.27 -1.35
CA ILE A 137 16.81 -4.73 -2.72
C ILE A 137 15.97 -3.46 -2.79
N GLY A 138 14.81 -3.45 -2.12
CA GLY A 138 13.89 -2.32 -2.17
C GLY A 138 12.70 -2.43 -1.24
N PHE A 139 11.90 -1.36 -1.24
CA PHE A 139 10.70 -1.18 -0.45
C PHE A 139 9.48 -0.96 -1.35
N SER A 140 8.32 -1.46 -0.98
CA SER A 140 7.06 -1.13 -1.62
C SER A 140 5.99 -0.71 -0.63
N THR A 141 5.18 0.25 -1.05
CA THR A 141 4.10 0.83 -0.23
C THR A 141 2.90 1.15 -1.10
N ASP A 142 1.79 1.51 -0.47
CA ASP A 142 0.68 2.17 -1.16
C ASP A 142 1.11 3.59 -1.64
N ALA A 143 0.36 4.10 -2.62
CA ALA A 143 0.52 5.37 -3.32
C ALA A 143 0.05 6.58 -2.49
N ASP A 144 0.28 6.54 -1.19
CA ASP A 144 0.12 7.67 -0.28
C ASP A 144 1.25 8.71 -0.50
N ASN A 145 0.90 9.99 -0.37
CA ASN A 145 1.76 11.11 -0.72
C ASN A 145 3.05 11.16 0.11
N LYS A 146 3.03 10.72 1.37
CA LYS A 146 4.21 10.71 2.26
C LYS A 146 5.22 9.67 1.81
N TYR A 147 4.74 8.50 1.41
CA TYR A 147 5.59 7.45 0.87
C TYR A 147 6.14 7.81 -0.51
N VAL A 148 5.32 8.36 -1.41
CA VAL A 148 5.79 8.88 -2.71
C VAL A 148 6.88 9.94 -2.50
N SER A 149 6.69 10.84 -1.54
CA SER A 149 7.69 11.85 -1.18
C SER A 149 9.00 11.21 -0.66
N ALA A 150 8.91 10.18 0.18
CA ALA A 150 10.07 9.46 0.70
C ALA A 150 10.84 8.77 -0.45
N MET A 151 10.13 8.10 -1.36
CA MET A 151 10.73 7.48 -2.55
C MET A 151 11.46 8.49 -3.42
N ARG A 152 10.86 9.67 -3.65
CA ARG A 152 11.50 10.73 -4.43
C ARG A 152 12.78 11.24 -3.79
N LEU A 153 12.75 11.47 -2.48
CA LEU A 153 13.93 11.90 -1.71
C LEU A 153 15.03 10.84 -1.72
N ALA A 154 14.68 9.57 -1.52
CA ALA A 154 15.63 8.46 -1.54
C ALA A 154 16.29 8.30 -2.92
N GLY A 155 15.48 8.43 -3.98
CA GLY A 155 15.91 8.28 -5.37
C GLY A 155 16.66 9.47 -5.97
N ASN A 156 16.65 10.61 -5.28
CA ASN A 156 16.94 11.93 -5.86
C ASN A 156 16.06 12.24 -7.10
N PHE A 157 14.83 11.70 -7.12
CA PHE A 157 13.90 11.80 -8.23
C PHE A 157 13.10 13.11 -8.15
N PHE A 158 13.59 14.13 -8.85
CA PHE A 158 13.03 15.49 -8.82
C PHE A 158 12.89 16.07 -7.40
N ALA A 159 13.73 15.62 -6.47
CA ALA A 159 13.76 16.02 -5.07
C ALA A 159 15.17 15.75 -4.54
N SER A 160 15.67 16.56 -3.60
CA SER A 160 17.02 16.40 -3.06
C SER A 160 17.04 16.37 -1.54
N LEU A 161 17.84 15.46 -0.98
CA LEU A 161 18.02 15.29 0.46
C LEU A 161 19.49 15.59 0.85
N PRO A 162 19.92 16.86 0.89
CA PRO A 162 21.35 17.21 1.00
C PRO A 162 22.03 16.69 2.27
N ASN A 163 21.27 16.55 3.35
CA ASN A 163 21.76 16.11 4.66
C ASN A 163 21.81 14.58 4.83
N PHE A 164 21.25 13.81 3.90
CA PHE A 164 21.15 12.35 4.03
C PHE A 164 21.56 11.69 2.71
N LYS A 165 22.83 11.31 2.62
CA LYS A 165 23.48 10.87 1.38
C LYS A 165 23.45 9.36 1.21
N LEU A 166 22.26 8.83 0.90
CA LEU A 166 22.04 7.41 0.64
C LEU A 166 22.90 6.87 -0.51
N ASP A 167 23.17 7.72 -1.50
CA ASP A 167 23.97 7.43 -2.68
C ASP A 167 25.46 7.18 -2.39
N ARG A 168 25.94 7.55 -1.20
CA ARG A 168 27.34 7.38 -0.76
C ARG A 168 27.55 6.18 0.15
N HIS A 169 26.49 5.44 0.46
CA HIS A 169 26.60 4.26 1.31
C HIS A 169 27.48 3.19 0.64
N SER A 170 28.31 2.49 1.42
CA SER A 170 29.31 1.54 0.90
C SER A 170 28.70 0.41 0.09
N HIS A 171 27.45 0.07 0.39
CA HIS A 171 26.73 -0.97 -0.33
C HIS A 171 25.74 -0.42 -1.38
N ALA A 172 25.78 0.85 -1.77
CA ALA A 172 24.89 1.35 -2.82
C ALA A 172 25.10 0.61 -4.16
N PHE A 173 24.00 0.28 -4.83
CA PHE A 173 24.04 -0.22 -6.20
C PHE A 173 24.49 0.88 -7.16
N ARG A 174 25.13 0.47 -8.26
CA ARG A 174 25.62 1.39 -9.28
C ARG A 174 25.29 0.89 -10.69
N ILE A 175 24.51 1.67 -11.41
CA ILE A 175 24.20 1.40 -12.81
C ILE A 175 24.99 2.30 -13.75
N ASN A 176 25.28 1.77 -14.94
CA ASN A 176 25.83 2.56 -16.04
C ASN A 176 24.69 3.00 -16.96
N ILE A 177 24.43 4.30 -16.97
CA ILE A 177 23.40 4.90 -17.82
C ILE A 177 24.07 5.49 -19.07
N PRO A 178 23.61 5.14 -20.28
CA PRO A 178 24.05 5.79 -21.51
C PRO A 178 23.83 7.31 -21.46
N LYS A 179 24.81 8.09 -21.96
CA LYS A 179 24.76 9.56 -21.91
C LYS A 179 23.56 10.16 -22.68
N ASP A 180 23.05 9.42 -23.66
CA ASP A 180 21.90 9.77 -24.49
C ASP A 180 20.56 9.50 -23.80
N TRP A 181 20.53 8.84 -22.63
CA TRP A 181 19.29 8.61 -21.86
C TRP A 181 18.93 9.84 -21.03
N THR A 182 18.62 10.94 -21.71
CA THR A 182 18.18 12.20 -21.07
C THR A 182 16.81 12.08 -20.40
N TRP A 183 16.13 10.96 -20.59
CA TRP A 183 14.78 10.67 -20.11
C TRP A 183 14.73 9.86 -18.81
N PHE A 184 15.88 9.41 -18.32
CA PHE A 184 16.03 8.65 -17.09
C PHE A 184 16.51 9.55 -15.94
N TYR A 185 15.77 9.61 -14.85
CA TYR A 185 15.95 10.62 -13.80
C TYR A 185 16.37 10.10 -12.43
N LEU A 186 16.50 8.79 -12.23
CA LEU A 186 17.06 8.27 -10.97
C LEU A 186 18.57 8.49 -10.92
N ASN A 187 19.10 8.70 -9.72
CA ASN A 187 20.55 8.73 -9.52
C ASN A 187 21.18 7.39 -9.91
N THR A 188 22.37 7.44 -10.54
CA THR A 188 23.16 6.24 -10.91
C THR A 188 23.51 5.36 -9.71
N ASN A 189 23.65 5.96 -8.52
CA ASN A 189 23.88 5.26 -7.28
C ASN A 189 22.60 5.23 -6.44
N GLN A 190 22.14 4.05 -6.04
CA GLN A 190 20.94 3.85 -5.22
C GLN A 190 21.21 2.84 -4.12
N LEU A 191 20.88 3.16 -2.87
CA LEU A 191 21.04 2.19 -1.78
C LEU A 191 19.99 1.07 -1.87
N PHE A 192 18.77 1.41 -2.24
CA PHE A 192 17.68 0.46 -2.44
C PHE A 192 16.71 1.06 -3.46
N LEU A 193 15.92 0.20 -4.08
CA LEU A 193 14.87 0.55 -5.03
C LEU A 193 13.55 0.75 -4.30
N PHE A 194 12.58 1.34 -5.00
CA PHE A 194 11.25 1.55 -4.44
C PHE A 194 10.16 1.38 -5.49
N PHE A 195 9.06 0.74 -5.08
CA PHE A 195 7.91 0.47 -5.94
C PHE A 195 6.62 0.87 -5.26
N GLN A 196 5.82 1.68 -5.93
CA GLN A 196 4.44 1.92 -5.57
C GLN A 196 3.59 0.71 -5.96
N ASP A 197 2.61 0.33 -5.14
CA ASP A 197 1.79 -0.85 -5.42
C ASP A 197 1.07 -0.71 -6.77
N PRO A 198 1.40 -1.54 -7.78
CA PRO A 198 0.78 -1.47 -9.10
C PRO A 198 -0.74 -1.71 -9.08
N VAL A 199 -1.26 -2.51 -8.13
CA VAL A 199 -2.70 -2.74 -7.95
C VAL A 199 -3.38 -1.42 -7.56
N HIS A 200 -2.79 -0.67 -6.64
CA HIS A 200 -3.32 0.63 -6.22
C HIS A 200 -3.19 1.70 -7.31
N ILE A 201 -2.11 1.68 -8.10
CA ILE A 201 -1.99 2.53 -9.29
C ILE A 201 -3.15 2.26 -10.26
N VAL A 202 -3.43 1.00 -10.55
CA VAL A 202 -4.49 0.58 -11.48
C VAL A 202 -5.88 0.97 -10.96
N THR A 203 -6.16 0.75 -9.68
CA THR A 203 -7.46 1.15 -9.08
C THR A 203 -7.61 2.67 -9.04
N LYS A 204 -6.56 3.45 -8.76
CA LYS A 204 -6.59 4.92 -8.84
C LYS A 204 -6.94 5.41 -10.25
N TRP A 205 -6.38 4.79 -11.29
CA TRP A 205 -6.72 5.12 -12.68
C TRP A 205 -8.18 4.78 -13.02
N ARG A 206 -8.68 3.62 -12.57
CA ARG A 206 -10.11 3.28 -12.72
C ARG A 206 -10.99 4.30 -11.98
N ASN A 207 -10.68 4.62 -10.73
CA ASN A 207 -11.48 5.53 -9.93
C ASN A 207 -11.48 6.94 -10.54
N ARG A 208 -10.37 7.36 -11.16
CA ARG A 208 -10.33 8.62 -11.92
C ARG A 208 -11.28 8.60 -13.11
N LEU A 209 -11.37 7.49 -13.85
CA LEU A 209 -12.33 7.32 -14.95
C LEU A 209 -13.79 7.35 -14.48
N LEU A 210 -14.05 6.89 -13.25
CA LEU A 210 -15.38 6.89 -12.62
C LEU A 210 -15.73 8.21 -11.92
N SER A 211 -14.78 9.11 -11.75
CA SER A 211 -14.96 10.32 -10.96
C SER A 211 -15.77 11.35 -11.72
N SER A 212 -16.81 11.90 -11.08
CA SER A 212 -17.63 12.98 -11.65
C SER A 212 -16.91 14.32 -11.73
N THR A 213 -15.74 14.45 -11.08
CA THR A 213 -14.92 15.66 -11.10
C THR A 213 -13.87 15.64 -12.21
N ALA A 214 -13.70 14.50 -12.90
CA ALA A 214 -12.73 14.30 -13.96
C ALA A 214 -13.39 14.46 -15.33
N ASP A 215 -12.77 15.27 -16.19
CA ASP A 215 -13.15 15.41 -17.61
C ASP A 215 -11.97 14.92 -18.45
N LEU A 216 -11.63 13.64 -18.37
CA LEU A 216 -10.42 13.11 -19.01
C LEU A 216 -10.49 13.25 -20.54
N CYS A 217 -9.44 13.75 -21.17
CA CYS A 217 -9.36 13.83 -22.63
C CYS A 217 -7.93 13.59 -23.12
N LEU A 218 -7.78 12.98 -24.29
CA LEU A 218 -6.47 12.75 -24.91
C LEU A 218 -6.53 13.22 -26.37
N GLY A 219 -5.87 14.33 -26.66
CA GLY A 219 -6.04 14.99 -27.95
C GLY A 219 -7.47 15.51 -28.11
N ASN A 220 -8.11 15.21 -29.23
CA ASN A 220 -9.51 15.59 -29.45
C ASN A 220 -10.50 14.54 -28.94
N ASP A 221 -10.01 13.40 -28.46
CA ASP A 221 -10.86 12.29 -28.04
C ASP A 221 -11.20 12.37 -26.55
N ASN A 222 -12.47 12.17 -26.22
CA ASN A 222 -12.95 12.13 -24.85
C ASN A 222 -12.67 10.75 -24.23
N ILE A 223 -12.32 10.73 -22.94
CA ILE A 223 -12.15 9.50 -22.15
C ILE A 223 -13.29 9.48 -21.13
N SER A 224 -14.20 8.53 -21.29
CA SER A 224 -15.39 8.46 -20.44
C SER A 224 -15.81 7.03 -20.11
N MET A 225 -16.31 6.85 -18.89
CA MET A 225 -16.97 5.61 -18.48
C MET A 225 -18.30 5.38 -19.22
N VAL A 226 -18.93 6.44 -19.72
CA VAL A 226 -20.17 6.35 -20.51
C VAL A 226 -19.99 5.45 -21.73
N HIS A 227 -18.80 5.45 -22.35
CA HIS A 227 -18.50 4.54 -23.46
C HIS A 227 -18.62 3.07 -23.07
N ILE A 228 -18.22 2.72 -21.84
CA ILE A 228 -18.33 1.35 -21.29
C ILE A 228 -19.77 1.05 -20.87
N GLU A 229 -20.46 2.01 -20.28
CA GLU A 229 -21.88 1.85 -19.91
C GLU A 229 -22.77 1.65 -21.13
N ASN A 230 -22.44 2.31 -22.25
CA ASN A 230 -23.10 2.08 -23.52
C ASN A 230 -22.87 0.64 -23.99
N LEU A 231 -21.64 0.12 -23.95
CA LEU A 231 -21.39 -1.30 -24.28
C LEU A 231 -22.21 -2.28 -23.42
N ILE A 232 -22.43 -1.96 -22.15
CA ILE A 232 -23.21 -2.81 -21.21
C ILE A 232 -24.72 -2.72 -21.48
N ASN A 233 -25.22 -1.57 -21.90
CA ASN A 233 -26.66 -1.32 -22.06
C ASN A 233 -27.14 -1.40 -23.52
N ASP A 234 -26.23 -1.44 -24.48
CA ASP A 234 -26.54 -1.61 -25.89
C ASP A 234 -27.06 -3.03 -26.15
N ASN A 235 -28.15 -3.13 -26.91
CA ASN A 235 -28.76 -4.41 -27.28
C ASN A 235 -27.98 -5.14 -28.37
N THR A 236 -26.99 -4.49 -29.01
CA THR A 236 -26.12 -5.11 -30.01
C THR A 236 -25.13 -6.10 -29.40
N TYR A 237 -24.70 -5.88 -28.17
CA TYR A 237 -23.73 -6.72 -27.46
C TYR A 237 -24.38 -7.44 -26.30
N THR A 238 -23.97 -8.68 -26.08
CA THR A 238 -24.39 -9.49 -24.94
C THR A 238 -23.31 -9.51 -23.87
N LYS A 239 -23.70 -9.91 -22.66
CA LYS A 239 -22.74 -10.15 -21.57
C LYS A 239 -21.67 -11.20 -21.92
N LEU A 240 -21.94 -12.11 -22.86
CA LEU A 240 -20.93 -13.09 -23.30
C LEU A 240 -19.82 -12.43 -24.13
N ASP A 241 -20.15 -11.35 -24.83
CA ASP A 241 -19.20 -10.62 -25.67
C ASP A 241 -18.27 -9.78 -24.81
N HIS A 242 -18.78 -9.06 -23.81
CA HIS A 242 -17.97 -8.13 -23.02
C HIS A 242 -17.62 -8.61 -21.60
N SER A 243 -18.32 -9.61 -21.05
CA SER A 243 -18.16 -10.10 -19.65
C SER A 243 -18.39 -9.09 -18.50
N LEU A 244 -18.61 -7.81 -18.82
CA LEU A 244 -18.93 -6.74 -17.87
C LEU A 244 -20.34 -6.84 -17.27
N THR A 245 -20.51 -6.18 -16.13
CA THR A 245 -21.78 -6.01 -15.40
C THR A 245 -21.89 -4.59 -14.88
N LYS A 246 -23.11 -4.13 -14.56
CA LYS A 246 -23.34 -2.77 -14.01
C LYS A 246 -22.55 -2.49 -12.73
N SER A 247 -22.25 -3.52 -11.93
CA SER A 247 -21.39 -3.37 -10.75
C SER A 247 -19.94 -3.04 -11.09
N ASP A 248 -19.43 -3.41 -12.27
CA ASP A 248 -18.06 -3.13 -12.66
C ASP A 248 -17.83 -1.62 -12.92
N THR A 249 -18.90 -0.87 -13.24
CA THR A 249 -18.90 0.58 -13.42
C THR A 249 -19.38 1.36 -12.19
N ASN A 250 -19.58 0.69 -11.05
CA ASN A 250 -20.06 1.35 -9.83
C ASN A 250 -18.93 2.16 -9.15
N PRO A 251 -19.12 3.49 -8.96
CA PRO A 251 -18.13 4.35 -8.29
C PRO A 251 -18.01 4.11 -6.78
N LYS A 252 -19.00 3.48 -6.14
CA LYS A 252 -18.99 3.24 -4.68
C LYS A 252 -17.95 2.22 -4.24
N ASP A 253 -17.55 1.29 -5.13
CA ASP A 253 -16.57 0.25 -4.84
C ASP A 253 -15.20 0.63 -5.40
N ARG A 254 -14.51 1.50 -4.66
CA ARG A 254 -13.21 2.09 -5.03
C ARG A 254 -12.04 1.10 -5.00
N GLN A 255 -12.17 0.01 -4.26
CA GLN A 255 -11.10 -0.99 -4.08
C GLN A 255 -11.26 -2.20 -5.03
N ASN A 256 -12.21 -2.14 -5.98
CA ASN A 256 -12.51 -3.25 -6.88
C ASN A 256 -11.43 -3.43 -7.97
N TYR A 257 -10.36 -4.13 -7.63
CA TYR A 257 -9.35 -4.49 -8.62
C TYR A 257 -9.89 -5.46 -9.70
N LYS A 258 -10.86 -6.31 -9.34
CA LYS A 258 -11.42 -7.30 -10.28
C LYS A 258 -12.13 -6.63 -11.45
N SER A 259 -12.86 -5.53 -11.21
CA SER A 259 -13.49 -4.78 -12.28
C SER A 259 -12.44 -4.12 -13.18
N CYS A 260 -11.32 -3.62 -12.63
CA CYS A 260 -10.20 -3.13 -13.43
C CYS A 260 -9.74 -4.16 -14.47
N ILE A 261 -9.53 -5.42 -14.04
CA ILE A 261 -9.11 -6.51 -14.93
C ILE A 261 -10.13 -6.81 -16.03
N LYS A 262 -11.42 -6.78 -15.71
CA LYS A 262 -12.46 -6.99 -16.73
C LYS A 262 -12.53 -5.84 -17.73
N LEU A 263 -12.37 -4.60 -17.28
CA LEU A 263 -12.42 -3.42 -18.16
C LEU A 263 -11.31 -3.43 -19.20
N ILE A 264 -10.17 -4.06 -18.91
CA ILE A 264 -9.02 -4.17 -19.82
C ILE A 264 -8.96 -5.51 -20.57
N SER A 265 -10.03 -6.32 -20.55
CA SER A 265 -10.05 -7.57 -21.30
C SER A 265 -9.92 -7.30 -22.80
N ASP A 266 -9.35 -8.25 -23.54
CA ASP A 266 -9.24 -8.13 -25.00
C ASP A 266 -10.61 -7.95 -25.64
N ASP A 267 -11.63 -8.66 -25.16
CA ASP A 267 -12.99 -8.54 -25.68
C ASP A 267 -13.54 -7.11 -25.56
N VAL A 268 -13.37 -6.47 -24.39
CA VAL A 268 -13.83 -5.07 -24.19
C VAL A 268 -13.04 -4.11 -25.06
N LEU A 269 -11.71 -4.28 -25.14
CA LEU A 269 -10.85 -3.41 -25.93
C LEU A 269 -11.16 -3.51 -27.44
N ASN A 270 -11.43 -4.70 -27.96
CA ASN A 270 -11.79 -4.91 -29.36
C ASN A 270 -13.11 -4.21 -29.69
N LEU A 271 -14.12 -4.32 -28.81
CA LEU A 271 -15.41 -3.65 -29.00
C LEU A 271 -15.30 -2.11 -28.98
N LEU A 272 -14.39 -1.56 -28.18
CA LEU A 272 -14.10 -0.12 -28.20
C LEU A 272 -13.33 0.29 -29.46
N TYR A 273 -12.39 -0.53 -29.91
CA TYR A 273 -11.58 -0.23 -31.08
C TYR A 273 -12.43 -0.01 -32.34
N ASP A 274 -13.47 -0.82 -32.51
CA ASP A 274 -14.38 -0.75 -33.66
C ASP A 274 -15.25 0.53 -33.68
N ASN A 275 -15.39 1.21 -32.52
CA ASN A 275 -16.18 2.43 -32.40
C ASN A 275 -15.30 3.69 -32.40
N VAL A 276 -15.44 4.50 -33.45
CA VAL A 276 -14.68 5.74 -33.66
C VAL A 276 -14.78 6.72 -32.49
N ASP A 277 -15.93 6.79 -31.81
CA ASP A 277 -16.16 7.74 -30.71
C ASP A 277 -15.49 7.31 -29.39
N THR A 278 -15.00 6.07 -29.31
CA THR A 278 -14.45 5.52 -28.06
C THR A 278 -12.93 5.39 -28.04
N LYS A 279 -12.24 5.91 -29.08
CA LYS A 279 -10.78 5.87 -29.24
C LYS A 279 -10.01 6.35 -28.01
N GLY A 280 -10.44 7.45 -27.40
CA GLY A 280 -9.83 7.97 -26.17
C GLY A 280 -9.88 6.95 -25.03
N THR A 281 -11.06 6.40 -24.75
CA THR A 281 -11.25 5.36 -23.74
C THR A 281 -10.47 4.08 -24.06
N PHE A 282 -10.42 3.66 -25.32
CA PHE A 282 -9.62 2.51 -25.77
C PHE A 282 -8.13 2.71 -25.43
N VAL A 283 -7.56 3.87 -25.76
CA VAL A 283 -6.15 4.19 -25.44
C VAL A 283 -5.94 4.19 -23.93
N TYR A 284 -6.83 4.83 -23.17
CA TYR A 284 -6.73 4.91 -21.71
C TYR A 284 -6.72 3.52 -21.04
N LEU A 285 -7.63 2.64 -21.44
CA LEU A 285 -7.71 1.26 -20.92
C LEU A 285 -6.54 0.39 -21.40
N THR A 286 -6.03 0.64 -22.61
CA THR A 286 -4.81 -0.01 -23.11
C THR A 286 -3.59 0.36 -22.26
N LEU A 287 -3.42 1.64 -21.89
CA LEU A 287 -2.36 2.05 -20.97
C LEU A 287 -2.49 1.34 -19.61
N LEU A 288 -3.70 1.21 -19.10
CA LEU A 288 -3.97 0.47 -17.85
C LEU A 288 -3.57 -1.01 -17.98
N LYS A 289 -3.89 -1.66 -19.10
CA LYS A 289 -3.47 -3.03 -19.42
C LYS A 289 -1.95 -3.18 -19.45
N MET A 290 -1.24 -2.19 -19.99
CA MET A 290 0.21 -2.17 -20.06
C MET A 290 0.85 -2.10 -18.66
N ILE A 291 0.27 -1.37 -17.71
CA ILE A 291 0.70 -1.37 -16.30
C ILE A 291 0.54 -2.77 -15.70
N VAL A 292 -0.62 -3.40 -15.88
CA VAL A 292 -0.89 -4.76 -15.37
C VAL A 292 0.12 -5.77 -15.95
N LYS A 293 0.36 -5.73 -17.26
CA LYS A 293 1.32 -6.63 -17.94
C LYS A 293 2.76 -6.42 -17.47
N ALA A 294 3.15 -5.17 -17.19
CA ALA A 294 4.51 -4.83 -16.75
C ALA A 294 4.80 -5.33 -15.32
N TYR A 295 3.85 -5.15 -14.39
CA TYR A 295 4.13 -5.30 -12.96
C TYR A 295 3.36 -6.42 -12.27
N ILE A 296 2.17 -6.79 -12.73
CA ILE A 296 1.26 -7.69 -11.98
C ILE A 296 1.20 -9.08 -12.60
N ASP A 297 1.23 -9.16 -13.94
CA ASP A 297 1.12 -10.43 -14.65
C ASP A 297 2.32 -11.36 -14.36
N LYS A 298 1.99 -12.56 -13.89
CA LYS A 298 2.94 -13.61 -13.52
C LYS A 298 3.39 -14.42 -14.72
N SER A 299 2.65 -14.38 -15.82
CA SER A 299 2.95 -15.13 -17.04
C SER A 299 4.05 -14.47 -17.87
N THR A 300 4.32 -13.17 -17.66
CA THR A 300 5.36 -12.43 -18.39
C THR A 300 6.75 -13.00 -18.11
N ASN A 301 7.43 -13.53 -19.13
CA ASN A 301 8.71 -14.24 -18.98
C ASN A 301 9.94 -13.30 -18.93
N ILE A 302 11.15 -13.85 -18.71
CA ILE A 302 12.39 -13.03 -18.63
C ILE A 302 12.73 -12.37 -19.96
N GLY A 303 12.59 -13.08 -21.09
CA GLY A 303 12.92 -12.52 -22.41
C GLY A 303 12.03 -11.33 -22.72
N GLU A 304 10.76 -11.49 -22.41
CA GLU A 304 9.72 -10.46 -22.43
C GLU A 304 10.06 -9.27 -21.49
N ARG A 305 10.63 -9.52 -20.31
CA ARG A 305 11.04 -8.44 -19.40
C ARG A 305 12.41 -7.84 -19.75
N LYS A 306 13.17 -8.42 -20.69
CA LYS A 306 14.57 -8.06 -21.02
C LYS A 306 14.75 -7.31 -22.32
N SER A 307 13.75 -7.23 -23.19
CA SER A 307 13.80 -6.42 -24.41
C SER A 307 14.03 -4.95 -24.02
N VAL A 308 15.31 -4.59 -23.91
CA VAL A 308 15.75 -3.21 -23.82
C VAL A 308 15.66 -2.66 -25.22
N LEU A 309 14.88 -1.59 -25.39
CA LEU A 309 14.79 -0.71 -26.56
C LEU A 309 16.02 -0.84 -27.48
N LYS A 310 15.94 -1.76 -28.45
CA LYS A 310 16.83 -1.74 -29.60
C LYS A 310 16.25 -0.69 -30.52
N ILE A 311 16.60 0.57 -30.31
CA ILE A 311 16.43 1.59 -31.34
C ILE A 311 17.41 1.21 -32.46
N GLN A 312 16.99 0.31 -33.35
CA GLN A 312 17.72 0.10 -34.58
C GLN A 312 17.60 1.42 -35.36
N LYS A 313 18.73 2.11 -35.52
CA LYS A 313 18.93 3.20 -36.49
C LYS A 313 18.73 2.64 -37.90
N GLN A 314 17.51 2.30 -38.29
CA GLN A 314 17.19 2.06 -39.68
C GLN A 314 16.61 3.35 -40.22
N ARG A 315 17.42 4.01 -41.05
CA ARG A 315 17.15 5.29 -41.69
C ARG A 315 16.05 5.06 -42.74
N ILE A 316 14.80 4.97 -42.31
CA ILE A 316 13.65 4.87 -43.21
C ILE A 316 13.16 6.29 -43.46
N ARG A 317 13.30 6.71 -44.73
CA ARG A 317 12.70 7.94 -45.23
C ARG A 317 11.19 7.72 -45.27
N ASN A 318 10.45 8.68 -44.72
CA ASN A 318 9.00 8.77 -44.59
C ASN A 318 8.45 8.06 -43.34
N PHE A 319 7.67 8.86 -42.59
CA PHE A 319 7.30 8.73 -41.19
C PHE A 319 6.02 7.90 -41.01
N GLU A 320 5.89 6.80 -41.76
CA GLU A 320 4.82 5.81 -41.61
C GLU A 320 5.45 4.50 -41.16
N ALA A 321 4.93 3.93 -40.08
CA ALA A 321 5.45 2.77 -39.35
C ALA A 321 6.56 3.07 -38.33
N LEU A 322 6.21 3.80 -37.27
CA LEU A 322 6.65 3.35 -35.95
C LEU A 322 5.83 2.09 -35.59
N THR A 323 6.14 0.97 -36.23
CA THR A 323 5.64 -0.34 -35.80
C THR A 323 6.28 -0.63 -34.46
N ILE A 324 5.65 -0.15 -33.38
CA ILE A 324 5.94 -0.62 -32.03
C ILE A 324 5.37 -2.04 -31.97
N LEU A 325 6.22 -2.99 -32.39
CA LEU A 325 6.03 -4.40 -32.13
C LEU A 325 5.81 -4.54 -30.61
N ILE A 326 4.63 -4.99 -30.18
CA ILE A 326 4.32 -5.17 -28.77
C ILE A 326 5.20 -6.29 -28.24
N CYS A 327 6.33 -5.96 -27.61
CA CYS A 327 7.18 -6.95 -26.95
C CYS A 327 7.80 -6.45 -25.62
N PHE A 328 6.90 -6.28 -24.66
CA PHE A 328 6.97 -6.78 -23.27
C PHE A 328 7.68 -5.97 -22.14
N GLY A 329 7.02 -6.01 -20.96
CA GLY A 329 7.51 -5.60 -19.64
C GLY A 329 7.93 -4.12 -19.51
N ILE A 330 9.22 -3.87 -19.72
CA ILE A 330 9.83 -2.53 -19.63
C ILE A 330 9.25 -1.62 -20.70
N GLU A 331 9.09 -2.13 -21.92
CA GLU A 331 8.52 -1.36 -23.04
C GLU A 331 7.10 -0.90 -22.69
N SER A 332 6.32 -1.77 -22.03
CA SER A 332 4.98 -1.44 -21.57
C SER A 332 5.00 -0.33 -20.52
N ALA A 333 5.85 -0.46 -19.50
CA ALA A 333 6.01 0.56 -18.47
C ALA A 333 6.44 1.93 -19.04
N TRP A 334 7.44 1.95 -19.93
CA TRP A 334 7.96 3.19 -20.50
C TRP A 334 7.05 3.81 -21.54
N CYS A 335 6.32 3.00 -22.32
CA CYS A 335 5.29 3.52 -23.22
C CYS A 335 4.23 4.31 -22.43
N VAL A 336 3.75 3.77 -21.31
CA VAL A 336 2.81 4.49 -20.44
C VAL A 336 3.42 5.80 -19.95
N VAL A 337 4.68 5.79 -19.48
CA VAL A 337 5.37 7.03 -19.05
C VAL A 337 5.44 8.04 -20.19
N PHE A 338 5.87 7.66 -21.38
CA PHE A 338 6.00 8.58 -22.50
C PHE A 338 4.65 9.13 -22.96
N VAL A 339 3.61 8.29 -23.02
CA VAL A 339 2.26 8.75 -23.35
C VAL A 339 1.73 9.71 -22.30
N CYS A 340 1.90 9.43 -21.01
CA CYS A 340 1.51 10.34 -19.94
C CYS A 340 2.27 11.68 -20.01
N ARG A 341 3.58 11.65 -20.28
CA ARG A 341 4.41 12.86 -20.47
C ARG A 341 3.93 13.70 -21.65
N LEU A 342 3.57 13.06 -22.76
CA LEU A 342 3.03 13.72 -23.94
C LEU A 342 1.65 14.30 -23.70
N TRP A 343 0.78 13.54 -23.03
CA TRP A 343 -0.56 13.96 -22.66
C TRP A 343 -0.51 15.20 -21.76
N TRP A 344 0.32 15.18 -20.70
CA TRP A 344 0.53 16.35 -19.84
C TRP A 344 1.04 17.57 -20.62
N THR A 345 2.07 17.36 -21.44
CA THR A 345 2.65 18.40 -22.31
C THR A 345 1.60 19.04 -23.22
N TRP A 346 0.75 18.22 -23.83
CA TRP A 346 -0.30 18.69 -24.71
C TRP A 346 -1.32 19.54 -23.94
N LEU A 347 -1.79 19.07 -22.77
CA LEU A 347 -2.71 19.82 -21.90
C LEU A 347 -2.13 21.17 -21.46
N GLU A 348 -0.84 21.21 -21.14
CA GLU A 348 -0.19 22.46 -20.74
C GLU A 348 -0.17 23.47 -21.89
N LYS A 349 0.15 23.02 -23.12
CA LYS A 349 0.18 23.87 -24.32
C LYS A 349 -1.23 24.36 -24.70
N THR A 350 -2.25 23.50 -24.64
CA THR A 350 -3.63 23.92 -24.96
C THR A 350 -4.16 24.91 -23.93
N SER A 351 -3.88 24.69 -22.64
CA SER A 351 -4.21 25.63 -21.56
C SER A 351 -3.49 27.00 -21.72
N THR A 352 -2.21 27.04 -22.15
CA THR A 352 -1.53 28.33 -22.43
C THR A 352 -2.17 29.15 -23.54
N ARG A 353 -2.69 28.50 -24.59
CA ARG A 353 -3.33 29.21 -25.70
C ARG A 353 -4.62 29.89 -25.27
N ASN A 354 -5.40 29.26 -24.39
CA ASN A 354 -6.67 29.81 -23.91
C ASN A 354 -6.48 30.94 -22.87
N SER A 355 -5.48 30.82 -21.99
CA SER A 355 -5.19 31.82 -20.95
C SER A 355 -4.55 33.12 -21.47
N SER A 356 -3.96 33.12 -22.67
CA SER A 356 -3.49 34.36 -23.30
C SER A 356 -4.61 35.38 -23.63
N LYS A 357 -5.88 34.99 -23.48
CA LYS A 357 -7.06 35.86 -23.64
C LYS A 357 -7.65 36.36 -22.31
N THR A 358 -7.28 35.79 -21.17
CA THR A 358 -7.82 36.11 -19.85
C THR A 358 -6.69 36.10 -18.83
N GLY A 359 -6.18 37.28 -18.46
CA GLY A 359 -5.01 37.46 -17.61
C GLY A 359 -5.17 37.00 -16.16
N GLN A 360 -5.39 35.70 -15.93
CA GLN A 360 -5.66 35.11 -14.61
C GLN A 360 -4.47 34.29 -14.08
N ILE A 361 -4.35 34.30 -12.75
CA ILE A 361 -3.17 33.96 -11.94
C ILE A 361 -2.85 32.46 -11.97
N THR A 362 -1.56 32.12 -11.83
CA THR A 362 -0.94 30.79 -12.00
C THR A 362 -1.47 29.64 -11.11
N GLY A 363 -2.28 29.93 -10.09
CA GLY A 363 -2.85 28.92 -9.17
C GLY A 363 -4.02 28.14 -9.77
N ASP A 364 -4.97 28.85 -10.40
CA ASP A 364 -6.17 28.25 -11.02
C ASP A 364 -5.81 27.31 -12.18
N ARG A 365 -4.71 27.62 -12.89
CA ARG A 365 -4.24 26.87 -14.06
C ARG A 365 -3.84 25.42 -13.78
N LYS A 366 -3.28 25.13 -12.60
CA LYS A 366 -2.90 23.76 -12.24
C LYS A 366 -4.13 22.91 -11.92
N ASN A 367 -5.12 23.52 -11.26
CA ASN A 367 -6.38 22.86 -10.94
C ASN A 367 -7.18 22.53 -12.20
N GLU A 368 -7.13 23.40 -13.23
CA GLU A 368 -7.74 23.12 -14.52
C GLU A 368 -7.10 21.92 -15.25
N ILE A 369 -5.76 21.86 -15.34
CA ILE A 369 -5.08 20.74 -16.02
C ILE A 369 -5.35 19.41 -15.31
N ASN A 370 -5.35 19.40 -13.97
CA ASN A 370 -5.62 18.19 -13.20
C ASN A 370 -6.99 17.59 -13.54
N LYS A 371 -7.99 18.42 -13.89
CA LYS A 371 -9.33 17.95 -14.31
C LYS A 371 -9.28 17.01 -15.52
N PHE A 372 -8.40 17.30 -16.48
CA PHE A 372 -8.31 16.60 -17.76
C PHE A 372 -7.25 15.48 -17.78
N PHE A 373 -6.58 15.23 -16.65
CA PHE A 373 -5.49 14.26 -16.55
C PHE A 373 -5.72 13.25 -15.41
N ILE A 374 -4.91 12.19 -15.40
CA ILE A 374 -4.79 11.31 -14.24
C ILE A 374 -4.28 12.08 -13.02
N THR A 375 -4.56 11.58 -11.81
CA THR A 375 -4.10 12.27 -10.60
C THR A 375 -2.57 12.32 -10.54
N ARG A 376 -2.04 13.43 -10.02
CA ARG A 376 -0.59 13.65 -9.93
C ARG A 376 0.15 12.57 -9.14
N PRO A 377 -0.36 12.06 -8.00
CA PRO A 377 0.26 10.94 -7.31
C PRO A 377 0.32 9.67 -8.17
N ALA A 378 -0.72 9.37 -8.94
CA ALA A 378 -0.75 8.19 -9.81
C ALA A 378 0.24 8.34 -10.98
N TYR A 379 0.33 9.52 -11.60
CA TYR A 379 1.32 9.81 -12.65
C TYR A 379 2.76 9.64 -12.15
N ILE A 380 3.10 10.25 -11.00
CA ILE A 380 4.43 10.14 -10.41
C ILE A 380 4.74 8.68 -10.03
N SER A 381 3.77 7.93 -9.51
CA SER A 381 3.94 6.52 -9.14
C SER A 381 4.27 5.65 -10.36
N VAL A 382 3.59 5.86 -11.49
CA VAL A 382 3.89 5.17 -12.76
C VAL A 382 5.32 5.48 -13.22
N GLU A 383 5.73 6.75 -13.13
CA GLU A 383 7.07 7.17 -13.54
C GLU A 383 8.16 6.59 -12.63
N LEU A 384 7.97 6.62 -11.29
CA LEU A 384 8.88 6.02 -10.32
C LEU A 384 9.03 4.51 -10.56
N ASN A 385 7.92 3.78 -10.76
CA ASN A 385 7.97 2.34 -11.00
C ASN A 385 8.72 1.99 -12.30
N ALA A 386 8.52 2.75 -13.38
CA ALA A 386 9.18 2.50 -14.66
C ALA A 386 10.70 2.70 -14.57
N HIS A 387 11.13 3.75 -13.85
CA HIS A 387 12.54 4.00 -13.61
C HIS A 387 13.17 2.90 -12.75
N ASN A 388 12.50 2.49 -11.66
CA ASN A 388 13.00 1.42 -10.79
C ASN A 388 13.04 0.07 -11.49
N LEU A 389 12.06 -0.24 -12.34
CA LEU A 389 12.07 -1.46 -13.16
C LEU A 389 13.26 -1.48 -14.12
N LEU A 390 13.54 -0.37 -14.81
CA LEU A 390 14.70 -0.29 -15.69
C LEU A 390 16.01 -0.37 -14.90
N TYR A 391 16.10 0.29 -13.74
CA TYR A 391 17.25 0.18 -12.83
C TYR A 391 17.49 -1.29 -12.45
N LEU A 392 16.44 -2.00 -12.05
CA LEU A 392 16.50 -3.41 -11.68
C LEU A 392 16.99 -4.29 -12.83
N VAL A 393 16.53 -4.01 -14.06
CA VAL A 393 16.96 -4.73 -15.26
C VAL A 393 18.44 -4.52 -15.54
N LEU A 394 18.94 -3.30 -15.37
CA LEU A 394 20.35 -2.98 -15.53
C LEU A 394 21.20 -3.74 -14.50
N LEU A 395 20.79 -3.78 -13.23
CA LEU A 395 21.48 -4.55 -12.19
C LEU A 395 21.54 -6.05 -12.50
N VAL A 396 20.43 -6.64 -12.96
CA VAL A 396 20.40 -8.05 -13.37
C VAL A 396 21.27 -8.29 -14.61
N LYS A 397 21.33 -7.34 -15.54
CA LYS A 397 22.21 -7.42 -16.73
C LYS A 397 23.69 -7.31 -16.36
N GLN A 398 24.00 -6.50 -15.34
CA GLN A 398 25.34 -6.34 -14.76
C GLN A 398 25.73 -7.51 -13.84
N GLN A 399 24.80 -8.41 -13.52
CA GLN A 399 24.97 -9.54 -12.59
C GLN A 399 25.09 -9.13 -11.10
N ASP A 400 24.70 -7.90 -10.76
CA ASP A 400 24.63 -7.43 -9.37
C ASP A 400 23.42 -8.00 -8.61
N LEU A 401 22.41 -8.46 -9.36
CA LEU A 401 21.19 -9.09 -8.82
C LEU A 401 20.84 -10.40 -9.55
N PRO A 402 20.19 -11.36 -8.88
CA PRO A 402 19.78 -12.62 -9.48
C PRO A 402 18.67 -12.41 -10.52
N LYS A 403 18.64 -13.24 -11.58
CA LYS A 403 17.63 -13.16 -12.66
C LYS A 403 16.20 -13.37 -12.15
N GLN A 404 16.05 -14.14 -11.07
CA GLN A 404 14.80 -14.41 -10.37
C GLN A 404 14.14 -13.12 -9.87
N THR A 405 14.91 -12.05 -9.65
CA THR A 405 14.37 -10.75 -9.28
C THR A 405 13.42 -10.19 -10.35
N LEU A 406 13.73 -10.39 -11.64
CA LEU A 406 12.86 -9.96 -12.73
C LEU A 406 11.66 -10.87 -12.93
N LEU A 407 11.79 -12.18 -12.73
CA LEU A 407 10.66 -13.12 -12.79
C LEU A 407 9.58 -12.79 -11.75
N ASN A 408 10.00 -12.21 -10.62
CA ASN A 408 9.15 -12.02 -9.46
C ASN A 408 8.78 -10.56 -9.21
N ILE A 409 8.76 -9.70 -10.23
CA ILE A 409 8.36 -8.29 -10.04
C ILE A 409 6.97 -8.15 -9.41
N HIS A 410 6.09 -9.12 -9.64
CA HIS A 410 4.74 -9.13 -9.09
C HIS A 410 4.73 -9.21 -7.56
N LEU A 411 5.85 -9.59 -6.94
CA LEU A 411 6.06 -9.57 -5.50
C LEU A 411 6.53 -8.20 -4.99
N PHE A 412 6.89 -7.26 -5.87
CA PHE A 412 7.41 -5.93 -5.51
C PHE A 412 6.25 -4.95 -5.37
N SER A 413 5.34 -5.26 -4.44
CA SER A 413 4.09 -4.54 -4.15
C SER A 413 3.73 -4.68 -2.68
N SER A 414 2.77 -3.89 -2.18
CA SER A 414 2.26 -4.03 -0.80
C SER A 414 1.22 -5.16 -0.63
N GLN A 415 0.89 -5.89 -1.71
CA GLN A 415 -0.01 -7.05 -1.69
C GLN A 415 0.28 -8.13 -0.63
N PRO A 416 1.54 -8.40 -0.22
CA PRO A 416 1.82 -9.26 0.94
C PRO A 416 1.16 -8.79 2.24
N CYS A 417 1.11 -7.47 2.48
CA CYS A 417 0.44 -6.88 3.64
C CYS A 417 -1.08 -7.07 3.54
N GLU A 418 -1.67 -6.73 2.39
CA GLU A 418 -3.12 -6.90 2.17
C GLU A 418 -3.57 -8.35 2.28
N SER A 419 -2.75 -9.29 1.78
CA SER A 419 -3.02 -10.73 1.98
C SER A 419 -3.00 -11.12 3.46
N LEU A 420 -2.07 -10.58 4.25
CA LEU A 420 -2.02 -10.83 5.69
C LEU A 420 -3.23 -10.23 6.40
N PHE A 421 -3.66 -9.02 6.02
CA PHE A 421 -4.85 -8.39 6.59
C PHE A 421 -6.09 -9.23 6.31
N ARG A 422 -6.31 -9.66 5.06
CA ARG A 422 -7.43 -10.52 4.68
C ARG A 422 -7.41 -11.86 5.43
N ASP A 423 -6.24 -12.50 5.52
CA ASP A 423 -6.09 -13.76 6.25
C ASP A 423 -6.37 -13.57 7.74
N ALA A 424 -5.88 -12.48 8.35
CA ALA A 424 -6.16 -12.15 9.75
C ALA A 424 -7.64 -11.84 9.99
N ARG A 425 -8.33 -11.14 9.08
CA ARG A 425 -9.78 -10.91 9.14
C ARG A 425 -10.58 -12.22 9.02
N SER A 426 -10.11 -13.15 8.21
CA SER A 426 -10.76 -14.46 8.01
C SER A 426 -10.56 -15.43 9.18
N LEU A 427 -9.51 -15.22 9.99
CA LEU A 427 -9.18 -16.07 11.12
C LEU A 427 -10.05 -15.72 12.34
N SER A 428 -11.32 -16.13 12.31
CA SER A 428 -12.25 -16.01 13.45
C SER A 428 -12.48 -17.35 14.15
N SER A 429 -12.97 -17.32 15.40
CA SER A 429 -13.34 -18.54 16.13
C SER A 429 -14.61 -19.16 15.55
N ALA A 430 -14.85 -20.46 15.82
CA ALA A 430 -15.89 -21.28 15.20
C ALA A 430 -17.34 -20.75 15.33
N PHE A 431 -17.57 -19.69 16.11
CA PHE A 431 -18.88 -19.05 16.30
C PHE A 431 -18.80 -17.52 16.31
N SER A 432 -17.70 -16.94 15.81
CA SER A 432 -17.52 -15.49 15.73
C SER A 432 -17.40 -15.05 14.27
N THR A 433 -18.15 -14.00 13.91
CA THR A 433 -18.04 -13.30 12.63
C THR A 433 -17.28 -11.98 12.77
N ASN A 434 -16.47 -11.81 13.82
CA ASN A 434 -15.69 -10.60 14.05
C ASN A 434 -14.54 -10.47 13.03
N ILE A 435 -14.87 -9.80 11.92
CA ILE A 435 -13.95 -9.43 10.85
C ILE A 435 -12.95 -8.38 11.36
N ASN A 436 -13.44 -7.42 12.14
CA ASN A 436 -12.61 -6.34 12.70
C ASN A 436 -11.79 -6.85 13.90
N PHE A 437 -10.62 -6.27 14.10
CA PHE A 437 -9.70 -6.61 15.18
C PHE A 437 -9.10 -5.36 15.81
N THR A 438 -8.73 -5.50 17.08
CA THR A 438 -7.84 -4.58 17.80
C THR A 438 -6.39 -4.89 17.45
N VAL A 439 -5.45 -4.02 17.80
CA VAL A 439 -4.00 -4.27 17.61
C VAL A 439 -3.57 -5.58 18.26
N LYS A 440 -3.97 -5.82 19.52
CA LYS A 440 -3.64 -7.07 20.24
C LYS A 440 -4.23 -8.31 19.54
N ASN A 441 -5.48 -8.22 19.09
CA ASN A 441 -6.13 -9.31 18.36
C ASN A 441 -5.38 -9.61 17.04
N PHE A 442 -4.95 -8.59 16.30
CA PHE A 442 -4.15 -8.78 15.09
C PHE A 442 -2.86 -9.53 15.38
N ILE A 443 -2.07 -9.06 16.36
CA ILE A 443 -0.78 -9.66 16.74
C ILE A 443 -0.97 -11.15 17.05
N GLY A 444 -2.01 -11.51 17.83
CA GLY A 444 -2.33 -12.90 18.14
C GLY A 444 -2.75 -13.73 16.91
N ARG A 445 -3.55 -13.17 15.99
CA ARG A 445 -3.94 -13.84 14.74
C ARG A 445 -2.75 -14.02 13.80
N ALA A 446 -1.90 -13.01 13.67
CA ALA A 446 -0.71 -13.03 12.83
C ALA A 446 0.33 -14.05 13.32
N GLN A 447 0.50 -14.21 14.63
CA GLN A 447 1.31 -15.29 15.21
C GLN A 447 0.79 -16.67 14.79
N LYS A 448 -0.53 -16.91 14.90
CA LYS A 448 -1.15 -18.17 14.47
C LYS A 448 -0.94 -18.42 12.98
N LEU A 449 -1.10 -17.40 12.14
CA LEU A 449 -0.85 -17.50 10.70
C LEU A 449 0.62 -17.81 10.39
N SER A 450 1.56 -17.20 11.11
CA SER A 450 3.00 -17.49 10.95
C SER A 450 3.31 -18.94 11.27
N ILE A 451 2.78 -19.47 12.38
CA ILE A 451 2.92 -20.89 12.76
C ILE A 451 2.31 -21.81 11.69
N LEU A 452 1.09 -21.50 11.22
CA LEU A 452 0.44 -22.28 10.15
C LEU A 452 1.26 -22.29 8.86
N ASN A 453 1.89 -21.17 8.50
CA ASN A 453 2.74 -21.09 7.32
C ASN A 453 4.04 -21.90 7.50
N GLN A 454 4.66 -21.88 8.68
CA GLN A 454 5.80 -22.74 9.00
C GLN A 454 5.43 -24.23 8.96
N MET A 455 4.26 -24.59 9.49
CA MET A 455 3.76 -25.97 9.42
C MET A 455 3.55 -26.42 7.97
N LYS A 456 2.93 -25.59 7.12
CA LYS A 456 2.75 -25.87 5.69
C LYS A 456 4.08 -26.00 4.94
N TYR A 457 5.06 -25.17 5.27
CA TYR A 457 6.41 -25.26 4.69
C TYR A 457 7.13 -26.54 5.12
N ASN A 458 7.02 -26.93 6.39
CA ASN A 458 7.57 -28.19 6.87
C ASN A 458 6.84 -29.41 6.30
N GLN A 459 5.55 -29.26 5.96
CA GLN A 459 4.75 -30.29 5.30
C GLN A 459 5.37 -30.71 3.97
N SER A 460 5.77 -29.75 3.14
CA SER A 460 6.39 -30.05 1.84
C SER A 460 7.78 -30.69 1.95
N LYS A 461 8.40 -30.65 3.14
CA LYS A 461 9.74 -31.19 3.39
C LYS A 461 9.79 -32.49 4.21
N LYS A 462 8.78 -32.80 5.04
CA LYS A 462 8.88 -33.85 6.09
C LYS A 462 7.75 -34.89 6.13
N ASP A 463 7.05 -35.14 5.02
CA ASP A 463 5.99 -36.17 4.90
C ASP A 463 4.88 -36.08 5.98
N LEU A 464 4.67 -34.88 6.53
CA LEU A 464 3.54 -34.58 7.40
C LEU A 464 2.27 -34.48 6.54
N ARG A 465 1.20 -35.19 6.89
CA ARG A 465 -0.09 -35.10 6.16
C ARG A 465 -1.14 -34.45 7.05
N PHE A 466 -1.54 -33.22 6.70
CA PHE A 466 -2.72 -32.60 7.29
C PHE A 466 -3.98 -33.03 6.53
N PRO A 467 -5.13 -33.19 7.20
CA PRO A 467 -6.41 -33.40 6.52
C PRO A 467 -6.73 -32.17 5.67
N ILE A 468 -6.71 -32.34 4.35
CA ILE A 468 -7.18 -31.32 3.41
C ILE A 468 -8.68 -31.54 3.25
N HIS A 469 -9.50 -30.57 3.68
CA HIS A 469 -10.91 -30.57 3.26
C HIS A 469 -10.96 -30.42 1.74
N HIS A 470 -11.34 -31.50 1.05
CA HIS A 470 -11.46 -31.56 -0.40
C HIS A 470 -12.55 -30.59 -0.90
N LYS A 471 -12.20 -29.32 -1.11
CA LYS A 471 -12.83 -28.52 -2.15
C LYS A 471 -11.88 -28.55 -3.34
N GLN A 472 -12.09 -29.50 -4.24
CA GLN A 472 -11.44 -29.53 -5.54
C GLN A 472 -11.74 -28.20 -6.23
N LYS A 473 -10.75 -27.30 -6.29
CA LYS A 473 -10.78 -26.24 -7.30
C LYS A 473 -10.49 -26.93 -8.62
N HIS A 474 -11.48 -27.01 -9.51
CA HIS A 474 -11.21 -27.32 -10.90
C HIS A 474 -10.13 -26.35 -11.38
N GLN A 475 -8.95 -26.88 -11.67
CA GLN A 475 -7.97 -26.19 -12.50
C GLN A 475 -8.65 -26.07 -13.87
N HIS A 476 -9.02 -24.85 -14.27
CA HIS A 476 -9.29 -24.60 -15.67
C HIS A 476 -8.01 -24.94 -16.43
N SER A 477 -8.11 -25.96 -17.28
CA SER A 477 -7.11 -26.32 -18.27
C SER A 477 -6.69 -25.05 -19.02
N SER A 478 -5.40 -24.75 -18.97
CA SER A 478 -4.76 -23.75 -19.81
C SER A 478 -5.09 -24.05 -21.27
N THR A 479 -5.89 -23.19 -21.91
CA THR A 479 -6.06 -23.19 -23.36
C THR A 479 -4.69 -22.91 -23.99
N SER A 480 -4.29 -23.76 -24.93
CA SER A 480 -3.01 -23.70 -25.64
C SER A 480 -2.80 -22.37 -26.35
N ILE A 481 -1.56 -21.88 -26.32
CA ILE A 481 -1.07 -20.58 -26.82
C ILE A 481 -1.07 -20.46 -28.36
N ASP A 482 -1.48 -21.49 -29.10
CA ASP A 482 -1.24 -21.56 -30.56
C ASP A 482 -2.31 -20.91 -31.46
N GLN A 483 -3.19 -20.03 -30.94
CA GLN A 483 -4.22 -19.37 -31.76
C GLN A 483 -4.18 -17.82 -31.75
N LEU A 484 -3.15 -17.19 -31.17
CA LEU A 484 -3.05 -15.71 -31.09
C LEU A 484 -2.15 -15.07 -32.17
N ASN A 485 -1.62 -15.84 -33.12
CA ASN A 485 -0.60 -15.35 -34.06
C ASN A 485 -1.15 -14.71 -35.36
N GLU A 486 -2.47 -14.56 -35.55
CA GLU A 486 -3.02 -14.08 -36.83
C GLU A 486 -3.75 -12.73 -36.80
N ILE A 487 -3.79 -12.01 -35.67
CA ILE A 487 -4.47 -10.70 -35.59
C ILE A 487 -3.53 -9.61 -35.07
N ASP A 488 -2.38 -9.44 -35.71
CA ASP A 488 -1.36 -8.46 -35.26
C ASP A 488 -0.93 -7.46 -36.35
N ASN A 489 -1.79 -7.22 -37.34
CA ASN A 489 -1.54 -6.20 -38.36
C ASN A 489 -2.66 -5.15 -38.37
N GLN A 490 -2.26 -3.90 -38.14
CA GLN A 490 -3.05 -2.65 -38.18
C GLN A 490 -3.79 -2.27 -36.88
N ILE A 491 -3.04 -1.82 -35.88
CA ILE A 491 -3.59 -1.05 -34.75
C ILE A 491 -3.08 0.38 -34.83
N GLY A 492 -4.03 1.33 -34.84
CA GLY A 492 -3.83 2.75 -35.16
C GLY A 492 -3.00 3.55 -34.16
N TYR A 493 -1.84 4.05 -34.63
CA TYR A 493 -0.95 5.01 -33.95
C TYR A 493 -1.03 6.43 -34.53
N THR A 494 -2.02 6.70 -35.40
CA THR A 494 -2.09 7.91 -36.23
C THR A 494 -2.37 9.18 -35.42
N THR A 495 -3.33 9.18 -34.49
CA THR A 495 -3.77 10.41 -33.80
C THR A 495 -2.71 11.05 -32.89
N ILE A 496 -1.87 10.23 -32.22
CA ILE A 496 -0.79 10.72 -31.35
C ILE A 496 0.38 11.26 -32.20
N CYS A 497 0.69 10.58 -33.31
CA CYS A 497 1.75 11.01 -34.23
C CYS A 497 1.38 12.32 -34.94
N ASP A 498 0.11 12.51 -35.31
CA ASP A 498 -0.38 13.74 -35.95
C ASP A 498 -0.24 14.96 -35.03
N THR A 499 -0.50 14.77 -33.74
CA THR A 499 -0.32 15.82 -32.71
C THR A 499 1.17 16.16 -32.53
N LEU A 500 2.06 15.16 -32.51
CA LEU A 500 3.52 15.36 -32.39
C LEU A 500 4.11 16.10 -33.59
N ASN A 501 3.66 15.75 -34.79
CA ASN A 501 4.02 16.41 -36.04
C ASN A 501 3.57 17.88 -36.06
N GLN A 502 2.38 18.18 -35.53
CA GLN A 502 1.86 19.55 -35.44
C GLN A 502 2.68 20.46 -34.51
N PHE A 503 3.42 19.88 -33.55
CA PHE A 503 4.27 20.62 -32.60
C PHE A 503 5.77 20.54 -32.90
N ASN A 504 6.16 20.01 -34.07
CA ASN A 504 7.55 19.94 -34.55
C ASN A 504 8.49 19.18 -33.58
N ILE A 505 7.97 18.17 -32.88
CA ILE A 505 8.74 17.37 -31.92
C ILE A 505 9.27 16.13 -32.65
N ASN A 506 10.50 16.23 -33.16
CA ASN A 506 11.06 15.29 -34.15
C ASN A 506 11.83 14.10 -33.53
N GLY A 507 11.82 13.96 -32.20
CA GLY A 507 12.44 12.83 -31.51
C GLY A 507 12.07 12.68 -30.03
N LEU A 508 12.23 11.47 -29.49
CA LEU A 508 12.03 11.15 -28.06
C LEU A 508 12.91 12.00 -27.12
N ASN A 509 14.09 12.42 -27.60
CA ASN A 509 14.99 13.30 -26.86
C ASN A 509 14.44 14.73 -26.76
N ASP A 510 13.71 15.20 -27.77
CA ASP A 510 13.09 16.53 -27.75
C ASP A 510 11.85 16.54 -26.86
N VAL A 511 11.04 15.46 -26.88
CA VAL A 511 9.95 15.22 -25.91
C VAL A 511 10.51 15.18 -24.50
N SER A 512 11.58 14.41 -24.29
CA SER A 512 12.13 14.18 -22.95
C SER A 512 12.85 15.40 -22.40
N GLN A 513 13.56 16.16 -23.23
CA GLN A 513 14.17 17.43 -22.84
C GLN A 513 13.10 18.49 -22.54
N TYR A 514 12.05 18.59 -23.37
CA TYR A 514 10.92 19.49 -23.13
C TYR A 514 10.17 19.15 -21.82
N VAL A 515 9.88 17.86 -21.61
CA VAL A 515 9.27 17.34 -20.38
C VAL A 515 10.21 17.52 -19.20
N PHE A 516 11.51 17.30 -19.35
CA PHE A 516 12.50 17.53 -18.32
C PHE A 516 12.54 19.00 -17.91
N ASP A 517 12.55 19.92 -18.88
CA ASP A 517 12.58 21.36 -18.62
C ASP A 517 11.28 21.85 -17.98
N ILE A 518 10.14 21.22 -18.28
CA ILE A 518 8.83 21.49 -17.64
C ILE A 518 8.73 20.88 -16.25
N LEU A 519 9.07 19.59 -16.10
CA LEU A 519 9.07 18.90 -14.82
C LEU A 519 10.05 19.60 -13.88
N LYS A 520 11.24 19.99 -14.34
CA LYS A 520 12.23 20.78 -13.59
C LYS A 520 11.79 22.23 -13.31
N LYS A 521 11.03 22.88 -14.20
CA LYS A 521 10.42 24.20 -13.91
C LYS A 521 9.30 24.11 -12.86
N ASN A 522 8.52 23.04 -12.89
CA ASN A 522 7.40 22.78 -11.97
C ASN A 522 7.86 22.14 -10.65
N SER A 523 9.00 21.42 -10.67
CA SER A 523 9.77 20.95 -9.54
C SER A 523 11.00 21.84 -9.40
N ARG A 524 10.82 23.10 -8.97
CA ARG A 524 11.94 23.82 -8.36
C ARG A 524 12.56 22.85 -7.36
N LEU A 525 13.78 22.38 -7.63
CA LEU A 525 14.53 21.40 -6.84
C LEU A 525 14.12 21.56 -5.37
N ILE A 526 13.20 20.71 -4.89
CA ILE A 526 12.60 20.95 -3.58
C ILE A 526 13.69 20.56 -2.60
N ASN A 527 14.34 21.58 -2.05
CA ASN A 527 15.35 21.42 -1.04
C ASN A 527 14.63 21.30 0.30
N TYR A 528 14.44 20.06 0.75
CA TYR A 528 13.78 19.74 2.01
C TYR A 528 14.67 19.99 3.24
N SER A 529 15.78 20.72 3.11
CA SER A 529 16.59 21.08 4.27
C SER A 529 15.85 21.98 5.29
N PHE A 530 14.71 22.59 4.93
CA PHE A 530 14.00 23.57 5.78
C PHE A 530 12.46 23.62 5.66
N ARG A 531 11.76 22.67 5.01
CA ARG A 531 10.30 22.80 4.72
C ARG A 531 9.39 22.06 5.72
N THR A 532 8.25 22.69 6.05
CA THR A 532 7.20 22.17 6.95
C THR A 532 6.11 21.41 6.18
N GLU A 533 5.31 20.59 6.87
CA GLU A 533 4.29 19.67 6.30
C GLU A 533 3.28 20.35 5.34
N ASN A 534 3.02 21.65 5.53
CA ASN A 534 2.11 22.44 4.67
C ASN A 534 2.57 22.50 3.20
N ASP A 535 3.86 22.39 2.92
CA ASP A 535 4.40 22.45 1.54
C ASP A 535 4.11 21.15 0.73
N ILE A 536 3.89 20.01 1.40
CA ILE A 536 3.58 18.73 0.75
C ILE A 536 2.13 18.72 0.26
N ALA A 537 1.21 19.28 1.05
CA ALA A 537 -0.19 19.45 0.68
C ALA A 537 -0.35 20.41 -0.52
N GLU A 538 0.46 21.46 -0.62
CA GLU A 538 0.49 22.33 -1.81
C GLU A 538 1.04 21.65 -3.08
N GLU A 539 1.94 20.65 -2.95
CA GLU A 539 2.52 19.97 -4.11
C GLU A 539 1.58 18.94 -4.76
N PHE A 540 0.86 18.18 -3.92
CA PHE A 540 -0.05 17.13 -4.36
C PHE A 540 -1.52 17.57 -4.45
N GLY A 541 -1.84 18.78 -3.98
CA GLY A 541 -3.21 19.30 -3.89
C GLY A 541 -3.96 18.68 -2.71
N LEU A 542 -5.01 19.37 -2.24
CA LEU A 542 -5.94 18.87 -1.21
C LEU A 542 -6.89 17.77 -1.73
N ASP A 543 -6.61 17.19 -2.90
CA ASP A 543 -7.40 16.12 -3.51
C ASP A 543 -7.09 14.76 -2.83
N GLU A 544 -7.01 14.74 -1.50
CA GLU A 544 -7.44 13.55 -0.78
C GLU A 544 -8.94 13.46 -1.04
N GLU A 545 -9.35 12.52 -1.89
CA GLU A 545 -10.75 12.14 -1.98
C GLU A 545 -11.15 11.46 -0.65
N ASN A 546 -11.27 12.25 0.42
CA ASN A 546 -11.63 11.92 1.81
C ASN A 546 -11.95 10.43 2.01
N ASP A 547 -10.92 9.64 2.36
CA ASP A 547 -11.09 8.26 2.82
C ASP A 547 -11.50 8.22 4.31
N ASP A 548 -11.60 9.39 4.96
CA ASP A 548 -11.77 9.54 6.41
C ASP A 548 -13.22 9.80 6.89
N ASN A 549 -14.22 9.92 5.99
CA ASN A 549 -15.57 10.33 6.40
C ASN A 549 -16.53 9.22 6.86
N ASP A 550 -16.08 7.97 7.02
CA ASP A 550 -16.97 6.85 7.41
C ASP A 550 -17.06 6.60 8.93
N VAL A 551 -16.84 7.60 9.78
CA VAL A 551 -17.11 7.51 11.23
C VAL A 551 -18.36 8.30 11.58
N ASP A 552 -19.52 7.76 11.20
CA ASP A 552 -20.81 8.24 11.68
C ASP A 552 -20.87 8.14 13.22
N THR A 553 -21.02 9.30 13.85
CA THR A 553 -21.10 9.47 15.30
C THR A 553 -22.56 9.30 15.74
N TYR A 554 -22.89 8.22 16.45
CA TYR A 554 -24.23 8.00 17.02
C TYR A 554 -24.25 8.13 18.55
N ALA A 555 -25.33 8.76 19.03
CA ALA A 555 -25.60 9.13 20.42
C ALA A 555 -25.90 7.93 21.35
N PRO A 556 -25.72 8.11 22.68
CA PRO A 556 -25.72 7.03 23.67
C PRO A 556 -27.12 6.70 24.20
N ASP A 557 -27.38 5.45 24.61
CA ASP A 557 -28.20 5.19 25.81
C ASP A 557 -28.15 3.76 26.39
N GLN A 558 -28.05 3.76 27.73
CA GLN A 558 -28.69 2.95 28.80
C GLN A 558 -28.36 1.46 29.06
N LEU A 559 -27.57 1.28 30.15
CA LEU A 559 -27.77 0.48 31.38
C LEU A 559 -28.39 -0.93 31.31
N ILE A 560 -27.78 -1.88 32.03
CA ILE A 560 -28.44 -2.87 32.93
C ILE A 560 -27.40 -3.56 33.85
N ASP A 561 -27.71 -3.46 35.15
CA ASP A 561 -27.49 -4.27 36.37
C ASP A 561 -26.22 -5.05 36.72
N GLU A 562 -25.73 -4.70 37.92
CA GLU A 562 -24.82 -5.41 38.82
C GLU A 562 -25.43 -6.71 39.36
N PHE A 563 -24.59 -7.74 39.54
CA PHE A 563 -24.84 -8.80 40.51
C PHE A 563 -23.64 -8.97 41.44
N LEU A 564 -23.89 -8.77 42.74
CA LEU A 564 -23.00 -8.98 43.89
C LEU A 564 -22.72 -10.46 44.12
N PHE A 565 -21.47 -10.80 44.47
CA PHE A 565 -21.17 -11.96 45.32
C PHE A 565 -19.93 -11.68 46.20
N ASP A 566 -20.15 -11.75 47.51
CA ASP A 566 -19.14 -11.73 48.58
C ASP A 566 -18.30 -13.01 48.59
N CYS A 567 -17.01 -12.92 48.90
CA CYS A 567 -16.31 -13.93 49.70
C CYS A 567 -15.03 -13.39 50.34
N GLN A 568 -14.77 -13.94 51.53
CA GLN A 568 -13.97 -13.44 52.63
C GLN A 568 -12.44 -13.50 52.45
N ASN A 569 -11.82 -12.56 53.17
CA ASN A 569 -10.43 -12.43 53.61
C ASN A 569 -9.57 -13.70 53.69
N ASP A 570 -8.30 -13.55 53.32
CA ASP A 570 -7.20 -13.89 54.22
C ASP A 570 -6.02 -12.95 53.96
N THR A 571 -5.19 -12.74 54.97
CA THR A 571 -4.11 -11.72 54.98
C THR A 571 -2.75 -12.38 54.78
N MET A 572 -1.85 -11.76 54.00
CA MET A 572 -0.40 -11.99 54.09
C MET A 572 0.37 -10.69 53.78
N SER A 573 1.38 -10.43 54.60
CA SER A 573 2.09 -9.17 54.81
C SER A 573 3.18 -8.82 53.79
N ASP A 574 3.31 -7.50 53.62
CA ASP A 574 4.50 -6.67 53.40
C ASP A 574 5.40 -6.81 52.17
N ASP A 575 5.33 -5.73 51.37
CA ASP A 575 6.42 -4.98 50.74
C ASP A 575 5.84 -3.58 50.49
N GLU A 576 6.24 -2.57 51.28
CA GLU A 576 5.54 -1.28 51.42
C GLU A 576 5.87 -0.20 50.37
N GLU A 577 6.68 -0.45 49.33
CA GLU A 577 7.18 0.66 48.50
C GLU A 577 6.27 1.15 47.34
N ASP A 578 5.13 0.50 47.05
CA ASP A 578 4.34 0.80 45.83
C ASP A 578 2.82 0.89 46.05
N ILE A 579 2.36 1.56 47.12
CA ILE A 579 0.96 1.54 47.53
C ILE A 579 0.28 2.92 47.36
N LEU A 580 -0.78 2.97 46.53
CA LEU A 580 -1.58 4.17 46.28
C LEU A 580 -2.81 4.26 47.21
N ASN A 581 -3.05 5.41 47.85
CA ASN A 581 -4.26 5.66 48.66
C ASN A 581 -5.43 6.12 47.77
N THR A 582 -6.51 5.35 47.65
CA THR A 582 -7.71 5.75 46.88
C THR A 582 -9.04 5.36 47.55
N LEU A 583 -10.12 6.07 47.18
CA LEU A 583 -11.49 5.83 47.66
C LEU A 583 -12.20 4.74 46.84
N LYS A 584 -13.05 3.94 47.50
CA LYS A 584 -13.80 2.81 46.90
C LYS A 584 -14.70 3.19 45.72
N SER A 585 -15.19 4.43 45.69
CA SER A 585 -16.01 4.98 44.60
C SER A 585 -15.31 4.96 43.24
N ASN A 586 -13.97 4.99 43.21
CA ASN A 586 -13.20 5.08 41.96
C ASN A 586 -13.12 3.75 41.18
N PHE A 587 -13.58 2.64 41.74
CA PHE A 587 -13.46 1.29 41.15
C PHE A 587 -14.80 0.55 41.06
N ASN A 588 -15.91 1.28 40.96
CA ASN A 588 -17.24 0.68 40.91
C ASN A 588 -17.38 -0.27 39.70
N GLY A 589 -17.93 -1.47 39.92
CA GLY A 589 -18.09 -2.50 38.88
C GLY A 589 -16.86 -3.36 38.57
N ILE A 590 -15.78 -3.28 39.35
CA ILE A 590 -14.55 -4.08 39.13
C ILE A 590 -14.34 -5.10 40.23
N ARG A 591 -13.88 -6.30 39.82
CA ARG A 591 -13.43 -7.33 40.76
C ARG A 591 -12.10 -6.93 41.39
N ILE A 592 -12.16 -6.68 42.70
CA ILE A 592 -11.03 -6.39 43.57
C ILE A 592 -10.72 -7.66 44.38
N LEU A 593 -9.44 -8.00 44.55
CA LEU A 593 -9.01 -9.20 45.27
C LEU A 593 -8.17 -8.85 46.49
N ASP A 594 -8.29 -9.67 47.53
CA ASP A 594 -7.57 -9.48 48.79
C ASP A 594 -6.21 -10.16 48.74
N ASN A 595 -6.17 -11.34 48.13
CA ASN A 595 -4.95 -12.09 47.84
C ASN A 595 -4.88 -12.48 46.37
N ILE A 596 -3.65 -12.63 45.87
CA ILE A 596 -3.36 -13.08 44.51
C ILE A 596 -2.28 -14.16 44.53
N ASN A 597 -2.29 -15.05 43.54
CA ASN A 597 -1.19 -15.98 43.32
C ASN A 597 0.12 -15.18 43.10
N PRO A 598 1.20 -15.42 43.87
CA PRO A 598 2.49 -14.74 43.70
C PRO A 598 3.04 -14.79 42.28
N GLU A 599 2.78 -15.87 41.53
CA GLU A 599 3.20 -16.03 40.14
C GLU A 599 2.54 -15.02 39.18
N LEU A 600 1.35 -14.51 39.55
CA LEU A 600 0.58 -13.56 38.77
C LEU A 600 0.72 -12.11 39.26
N LYS A 601 1.57 -11.83 40.27
CA LYS A 601 1.74 -10.51 40.90
C LYS A 601 1.93 -9.37 39.87
N ARG A 602 2.61 -9.65 38.75
CA ARG A 602 2.88 -8.67 37.68
C ARG A 602 1.62 -8.23 36.89
N SER A 603 0.57 -9.04 36.88
CA SER A 603 -0.69 -8.79 36.17
C SER A 603 -1.69 -7.96 36.99
N TYR A 604 -1.32 -7.58 38.22
CA TYR A 604 -2.18 -6.83 39.13
C TYR A 604 -1.50 -5.52 39.54
N PHE A 605 -2.32 -4.51 39.82
CA PHE A 605 -1.94 -3.32 40.56
C PHE A 605 -2.22 -3.51 42.04
N LYS A 606 -1.32 -3.03 42.90
CA LYS A 606 -1.51 -2.95 44.34
C LYS A 606 -2.16 -1.60 44.66
N VAL A 607 -3.30 -1.61 45.35
CA VAL A 607 -4.08 -0.40 45.66
C VAL A 607 -4.45 -0.45 47.15
N LYS A 608 -4.30 0.65 47.88
CA LYS A 608 -4.77 0.76 49.26
C LYS A 608 -6.13 1.44 49.29
N MET A 609 -7.10 0.69 49.81
CA MET A 609 -8.50 1.09 49.90
C MET A 609 -8.92 0.94 51.36
N ASN A 610 -9.31 2.04 51.99
CA ASN A 610 -9.73 2.07 53.40
C ASN A 610 -8.74 1.32 54.31
N GLU A 611 -7.45 1.67 54.23
CA GLU A 611 -6.33 1.08 55.00
C GLU A 611 -5.98 -0.38 54.69
N SER A 612 -6.79 -1.10 53.91
CA SER A 612 -6.49 -2.45 53.44
C SER A 612 -5.81 -2.46 52.07
N ILE A 613 -4.82 -3.33 51.90
CA ILE A 613 -4.19 -3.59 50.60
C ILE A 613 -5.12 -4.49 49.79
N LYS A 614 -5.38 -4.09 48.56
CA LYS A 614 -6.19 -4.81 47.59
C LYS A 614 -5.48 -4.89 46.24
N TYR A 615 -5.91 -5.81 45.39
CA TYR A 615 -5.33 -6.08 44.08
C TYR A 615 -6.36 -5.94 42.97
N VAL A 616 -6.01 -5.19 41.92
CA VAL A 616 -6.84 -4.99 40.73
C VAL A 616 -6.12 -5.53 39.50
N HIS A 617 -6.75 -6.41 38.74
CA HIS A 617 -6.15 -6.94 37.52
C HIS A 617 -5.99 -5.84 36.47
N LYS A 618 -4.83 -5.76 35.81
CA LYS A 618 -4.51 -4.69 34.84
C LYS A 618 -5.49 -4.62 33.66
N GLN A 619 -6.02 -5.75 33.21
CA GLN A 619 -7.06 -5.76 32.17
C GLN A 619 -8.38 -5.14 32.66
N SER A 620 -8.74 -5.32 33.93
CA SER A 620 -9.95 -4.73 34.52
C SER A 620 -9.77 -3.22 34.71
N ALA A 621 -8.54 -2.79 35.05
CA ALA A 621 -8.18 -1.38 35.09
C ALA A 621 -8.30 -0.70 33.71
N CYS A 622 -7.91 -1.37 32.61
CA CYS A 622 -8.17 -0.85 31.26
C CYS A 622 -9.66 -0.67 30.99
N TRP A 623 -10.48 -1.65 31.40
CA TRP A 623 -11.91 -1.60 31.19
C TRP A 623 -12.54 -0.39 31.90
N LEU A 624 -12.12 -0.10 33.13
CA LEU A 624 -12.53 1.08 33.89
C LEU A 624 -12.34 2.38 33.11
N LEU A 625 -11.14 2.57 32.53
CA LEU A 625 -10.76 3.78 31.81
C LEU A 625 -11.46 3.87 30.44
N SER A 626 -11.92 2.74 29.90
CA SER A 626 -12.60 2.66 28.60
C SER A 626 -14.10 2.96 28.61
N ASN A 627 -14.73 3.10 29.78
CA ASN A 627 -16.19 3.22 29.92
C ASN A 627 -16.81 4.50 29.30
N ASN A 628 -16.00 5.45 28.82
CA ASN A 628 -16.45 6.66 28.14
C ASN A 628 -16.36 6.62 26.60
N ILE A 629 -15.99 5.50 25.97
CA ILE A 629 -15.74 5.43 24.52
C ILE A 629 -16.79 4.58 23.80
N THR A 630 -17.39 5.16 22.77
CA THR A 630 -18.35 4.54 21.86
C THR A 630 -17.77 3.29 21.19
N LYS A 631 -18.50 2.17 21.29
CA LYS A 631 -18.12 0.89 20.68
C LYS A 631 -18.67 0.81 19.26
N LEU A 632 -17.80 0.66 18.27
CA LEU A 632 -18.22 0.11 16.96
C LEU A 632 -18.75 -1.31 17.16
N SER A 633 -19.98 -1.56 16.72
CA SER A 633 -20.62 -2.88 16.88
C SER A 633 -19.85 -3.97 16.14
N ASN A 634 -19.61 -5.07 16.86
CA ASN A 634 -18.95 -6.29 16.37
C ASN A 634 -19.91 -7.19 15.55
N GLY A 635 -21.20 -6.88 15.48
CA GLY A 635 -22.21 -7.72 14.82
C GLY A 635 -22.53 -7.29 13.39
N ARG A 636 -22.52 -8.24 12.44
CA ARG A 636 -23.04 -8.05 11.08
C ARG A 636 -24.57 -7.86 11.05
N LEU A 637 -25.28 -8.49 12.00
CA LEU A 637 -26.74 -8.42 12.15
C LEU A 637 -27.24 -7.05 12.64
N SER A 638 -26.50 -6.40 13.55
CA SER A 638 -26.89 -5.10 14.11
C SER A 638 -26.76 -3.96 13.09
N ARG A 639 -25.92 -4.11 12.05
CA ARG A 639 -25.85 -3.14 10.93
C ARG A 639 -27.03 -3.23 9.98
N VAL A 640 -27.66 -4.40 9.87
CA VAL A 640 -28.77 -4.64 8.93
C VAL A 640 -30.12 -4.32 9.56
N MET A 641 -30.27 -4.48 10.88
CA MET A 641 -31.55 -4.19 11.56
C MET A 641 -31.82 -2.70 11.80
N GLN A 642 -30.81 -1.83 11.86
CA GLN A 642 -31.00 -0.39 12.11
C GLN A 642 -31.47 0.41 10.89
N GLN A 643 -31.55 -0.20 9.69
CA GLN A 643 -32.07 0.45 8.49
C GLN A 643 -33.61 0.32 8.32
N THR A 644 -34.33 -0.29 9.27
CA THR A 644 -35.76 -0.61 9.10
C THR A 644 -36.73 0.06 10.07
N THR A 645 -36.27 0.96 10.94
CA THR A 645 -37.15 1.70 11.85
C THR A 645 -36.84 3.19 11.79
N ASN A 646 -37.20 3.82 10.68
CA ASN A 646 -37.50 5.25 10.57
C ASN A 646 -38.36 5.43 9.32
N ASN A 647 -39.61 4.99 9.43
CA ASN A 647 -40.75 5.45 8.65
C ASN A 647 -41.98 5.25 9.53
N ASN A 648 -42.30 6.29 10.29
CA ASN A 648 -43.66 6.69 10.67
C ASN A 648 -43.62 8.17 11.03
#